data_AF-A0A239R793-F1
#
_entry.id   AF-A0A239R793-F1
#
_cell.length_a   1.000
_cell.length_b   1.000
_cell.length_c   1.000
_cell.angle_alpha   90.00
_cell.angle_beta   90.00
_cell.angle_gamma   90.00
#
_symmetry.space_group_name_H-M   'P 1'
#
loop_
_entity.id
_entity.type
_entity.pdbx_description
1 polymer ?
#
loop_
_entity_poly.entity_id
_entity_poly.type
_entity_poly.pdbx_seq_one_letter_code
_entity_poly.pdbx_strand_id
1 'polypeptide(L)'
;MINIKAFYKKNIRQRISAGLVCVQLAALALGVSGCGAANIEIPELKEPKSATVSYRPATKRIVGKTEYLNGVVVPTDYPCFSEKGTFLKEIYVGVGDYVEEGDVVAASYTGDTYENITRIEAEIQLLVNQKECEQTVSDEKIEKLGYEKKIEQFLKNKKGVSAKETEIEAEQENIRYKTALIDSQILSKRSEIEDLEKNIQEEVYVAPHSGYVTNVIDVNQGNAVLSNQNIVVISDYDELYIEVGDLRLDKYLFENYKGKWMYYDGKRVEITEHKYTNTEMSYALSVDRNPPMAFDVKGVDLKCGSNVVLYFMKNTAEPRLAIGNDSIIRESDEEYIYVKGEGDTNERRPVELGETDGLYTEVKSGVEEGELVRYNNNAVPPTKQEEYEVTCTDFSETGSSEFVDFAYPYYDIFISDCDGKFQKIHDMGTATTGDSLFAVESLVESADTESARLDIANLDNERAKAEKEYEKQKKELTKQVNAKDKFNKKTMASNTDAVYKYMYSSDRAKCDLDILEAEESLSEARYNHDRYYAQLNYDKLLKGTGSIGEYSDYLVEAPEAGRISAVVHPNLEKLRKGSFVMTLEKRFKEPDEKNEHERLFVLVSTTGKGAIKDNVNGTAKLGAEVTLKKENDKHEIKTWKGKCIGINGDKNRYCLFTRDDKTYSTFSAPFTKNVQYQFCIEMEDDITEADIKEAEMEFYGTEMHKVVTVPSVAVKVETNQLSADNSDDKYYVWKIEDGEIVKEYVEIYPSSSATGSTYILNGIEPGDKVLK
;
A
#
# COMPACT_ATOMS: atom_id res chain seq x y z
N MET A 1 4.99 -21.58 -25.83
CA MET A 1 6.41 -21.47 -25.41
C MET A 1 6.90 -20.10 -25.87
N ILE A 2 6.69 -19.07 -25.04
CA ILE A 2 7.05 -17.69 -25.41
C ILE A 2 8.55 -17.53 -25.20
N ASN A 3 9.23 -17.00 -26.21
CA ASN A 3 10.68 -16.79 -26.23
C ASN A 3 11.02 -15.63 -25.28
N ILE A 4 11.68 -15.93 -24.16
CA ILE A 4 12.11 -14.97 -23.11
C ILE A 4 12.93 -13.81 -23.71
N LYS A 5 13.60 -14.01 -24.86
CA LYS A 5 14.30 -12.95 -25.61
C LYS A 5 13.40 -11.77 -26.03
N ALA A 6 12.07 -11.94 -26.10
CA ALA A 6 11.16 -10.87 -26.50
C ALA A 6 10.89 -9.85 -25.37
N PHE A 7 11.12 -10.22 -24.10
CA PHE A 7 10.78 -9.37 -22.94
C PHE A 7 11.80 -8.24 -22.72
N TYR A 8 13.07 -8.49 -23.02
CA TYR A 8 14.16 -7.49 -22.89
C TYR A 8 14.20 -6.43 -24.00
N LYS A 9 13.39 -6.55 -25.06
CA LYS A 9 13.63 -5.83 -26.33
C LYS A 9 12.98 -4.44 -26.44
N LYS A 10 12.49 -3.84 -25.35
CA LYS A 10 11.66 -2.62 -25.43
C LYS A 10 12.26 -1.31 -24.92
N ASN A 11 13.54 -1.22 -24.55
CA ASN A 11 14.17 0.08 -24.32
C ASN A 11 15.61 0.08 -24.86
N ILE A 12 16.08 1.26 -25.25
CA ILE A 12 17.35 1.58 -25.94
C ILE A 12 17.21 1.62 -27.48
N ARG A 13 16.57 2.70 -27.93
CA ARG A 13 16.98 3.38 -29.18
C ARG A 13 17.02 4.87 -28.89
N GLN A 14 18.23 5.43 -28.72
CA GLN A 14 18.62 6.70 -29.31
C GLN A 14 20.10 7.06 -29.03
N ARG A 15 20.78 7.34 -30.15
CA ARG A 15 21.91 8.28 -30.33
C ARG A 15 23.29 7.93 -29.73
N ILE A 16 24.20 7.55 -30.63
CA ILE A 16 25.54 8.14 -30.66
C ILE A 16 25.62 9.01 -31.93
N SER A 17 25.82 10.31 -31.71
CA SER A 17 26.05 11.36 -32.68
C SER A 17 27.44 11.21 -33.31
N ALA A 18 27.47 10.95 -34.63
CA ALA A 18 28.69 11.10 -35.42
C ALA A 18 28.94 12.59 -35.68
N GLY A 19 29.93 13.15 -34.97
CA GLY A 19 30.46 14.50 -35.20
C GLY A 19 31.66 14.49 -36.15
N LEU A 20 31.41 14.94 -37.38
CA LEU A 20 32.26 15.74 -38.28
C LEU A 20 33.69 15.29 -38.65
N VAL A 21 33.91 15.13 -39.96
CA VAL A 21 34.81 15.90 -40.88
C VAL A 21 34.78 15.15 -42.23
N CYS A 22 33.96 15.54 -43.22
CA CYS A 22 34.07 16.66 -44.17
C CYS A 22 34.65 16.26 -45.55
N VAL A 23 33.91 16.68 -46.58
CA VAL A 23 34.24 16.94 -48.00
C VAL A 23 34.05 15.82 -49.05
N GLN A 24 32.85 15.86 -49.62
CA GLN A 24 32.50 15.87 -51.06
C GLN A 24 33.43 15.14 -52.06
N LEU A 25 32.85 14.21 -52.83
CA LEU A 25 32.52 14.40 -54.26
C LEU A 25 31.98 13.10 -54.88
N ALA A 26 30.70 13.11 -55.26
CA ALA A 26 30.16 12.23 -56.27
C ALA A 26 29.78 13.09 -57.47
N ALA A 27 30.49 12.93 -58.59
CA ALA A 27 29.97 13.02 -59.95
C ALA A 27 31.14 12.92 -60.95
N LEU A 28 31.19 11.85 -61.73
CA LEU A 28 30.97 11.88 -63.19
C LEU A 28 31.50 10.59 -63.83
N ALA A 29 30.59 9.89 -64.49
CA ALA A 29 30.91 8.89 -65.49
C ALA A 29 31.12 9.55 -66.87
N LEU A 30 31.98 8.92 -67.68
CA LEU A 30 32.06 8.84 -69.17
C LEU A 30 33.35 9.38 -69.83
N GLY A 31 34.06 8.44 -70.49
CA GLY A 31 34.95 8.63 -71.67
C GLY A 31 36.28 9.38 -71.43
N VAL A 32 37.41 9.17 -72.10
CA VAL A 32 37.80 8.46 -73.34
C VAL A 32 39.34 8.23 -73.25
N SER A 33 39.82 7.17 -73.89
CA SER A 33 41.18 6.85 -74.39
C SER A 33 42.39 7.76 -74.04
N GLY A 34 43.48 7.13 -73.58
CA GLY A 34 44.83 7.72 -73.62
C GLY A 34 45.93 6.73 -73.22
N CYS A 35 46.69 6.24 -74.19
CA CYS A 35 47.94 5.50 -73.99
C CYS A 35 48.97 6.34 -73.21
N GLY A 36 49.63 5.71 -72.23
CA GLY A 36 50.84 6.24 -71.60
C GLY A 36 51.55 5.13 -70.86
N ALA A 37 52.67 4.65 -71.40
CA ALA A 37 53.51 3.65 -70.77
C ALA A 37 54.10 4.21 -69.45
N ALA A 38 53.84 3.52 -68.34
CA ALA A 38 54.59 3.68 -67.10
C ALA A 38 54.64 2.34 -66.37
N ASN A 39 55.84 1.97 -65.93
CA ASN A 39 56.21 0.69 -65.32
C ASN A 39 55.25 0.27 -64.20
N ILE A 40 54.77 -0.97 -64.29
CA ILE A 40 54.07 -1.65 -63.20
C ILE A 40 55.13 -2.32 -62.33
N GLU A 41 55.41 -1.75 -61.16
CA GLU A 41 55.96 -2.53 -60.04
C GLU A 41 54.89 -3.49 -59.56
N ILE A 42 55.14 -4.78 -59.73
CA ILE A 42 54.33 -5.84 -59.12
C ILE A 42 54.58 -5.73 -57.59
N PRO A 43 53.57 -5.47 -56.75
CA PRO A 43 53.77 -5.47 -55.31
C PRO A 43 54.23 -6.86 -54.85
N GLU A 44 55.28 -6.92 -54.03
CA GLU A 44 55.66 -8.15 -53.33
C GLU A 44 54.45 -8.70 -52.57
N LEU A 45 54.16 -9.98 -52.81
CA LEU A 45 53.25 -10.77 -51.99
C LEU A 45 53.76 -10.76 -50.55
N LYS A 46 53.14 -9.95 -49.69
CA LYS A 46 53.31 -10.10 -48.24
C LYS A 46 52.89 -11.51 -47.87
N GLU A 47 53.78 -12.23 -47.20
CA GLU A 47 53.48 -13.54 -46.62
C GLU A 47 52.14 -13.48 -45.87
N PRO A 48 51.27 -14.50 -46.01
CA PRO A 48 50.07 -14.55 -45.19
C PRO A 48 50.51 -14.47 -43.74
N LYS A 49 49.95 -13.52 -42.98
CA LYS A 49 50.11 -13.50 -41.52
C LYS A 49 49.80 -14.90 -41.03
N SER A 50 50.80 -15.63 -40.53
CA SER A 50 50.58 -16.97 -39.98
C SER A 50 49.45 -16.87 -38.98
N ALA A 51 48.39 -17.67 -39.15
CA ALA A 51 47.37 -17.78 -38.12
C ALA A 51 48.08 -18.22 -36.83
N THR A 52 48.09 -17.36 -35.81
CA THR A 52 48.70 -17.69 -34.53
C THR A 52 47.95 -18.88 -33.95
N VAL A 53 48.61 -20.05 -33.91
CA VAL A 53 48.01 -21.26 -33.34
C VAL A 53 47.91 -21.03 -31.83
N SER A 54 46.70 -21.05 -31.29
CA SER A 54 46.42 -20.84 -29.87
C SER A 54 45.86 -22.13 -29.27
N TYR A 55 46.17 -22.37 -28.00
CA TYR A 55 45.73 -23.54 -27.25
C TYR A 55 45.11 -23.11 -25.93
N ARG A 56 44.15 -23.88 -25.44
CA ARG A 56 43.55 -23.71 -24.11
C ARG A 56 43.25 -25.07 -23.48
N PRO A 57 43.34 -25.22 -22.16
CA PRO A 57 43.06 -26.51 -21.52
C PRO A 57 41.58 -26.86 -21.58
N ALA A 58 41.27 -28.15 -21.71
CA ALA A 58 39.93 -28.66 -21.44
C ALA A 58 39.68 -28.63 -19.92
N THR A 59 38.67 -27.89 -19.48
CA THR A 59 38.42 -27.65 -18.05
C THR A 59 37.00 -28.03 -17.67
N LYS A 60 36.81 -28.45 -16.41
CA LYS A 60 35.47 -28.65 -15.87
C LYS A 60 34.80 -27.32 -15.60
N ARG A 61 33.59 -27.13 -16.12
CA ARG A 61 32.78 -25.93 -15.91
C ARG A 61 31.29 -26.28 -16.01
N ILE A 62 30.43 -25.40 -15.51
CA ILE A 62 28.99 -25.54 -15.72
C ILE A 62 28.71 -25.16 -17.17
N VAL A 63 28.27 -26.12 -17.98
CA VAL A 63 27.91 -25.94 -19.40
C VAL A 63 26.46 -26.28 -19.60
N GLY A 64 25.77 -25.45 -20.37
CA GLY A 64 24.38 -25.62 -20.74
C GLY A 64 23.67 -24.27 -20.75
N LYS A 65 22.49 -24.23 -21.36
CA LYS A 65 21.75 -22.97 -21.48
C LYS A 65 21.26 -22.49 -20.10
N THR A 66 21.83 -21.38 -19.63
CA THR A 66 21.41 -20.67 -18.42
C THR A 66 20.51 -19.48 -18.78
N GLU A 67 19.40 -19.33 -18.07
CA GLU A 67 18.56 -18.13 -18.14
C GLU A 67 18.79 -17.30 -16.87
N TYR A 68 18.80 -15.98 -17.01
CA TYR A 68 19.07 -15.03 -15.93
C TYR A 68 17.85 -14.15 -15.65
N LEU A 69 17.55 -13.90 -14.38
CA LEU A 69 16.55 -12.93 -13.96
C LEU A 69 17.10 -12.02 -12.87
N ASN A 70 16.71 -10.75 -12.92
CA ASN A 70 17.04 -9.77 -11.89
C ASN A 70 15.99 -9.84 -10.78
N GLY A 71 16.45 -10.09 -9.55
CA GLY A 71 15.63 -10.08 -8.35
C GLY A 71 16.03 -8.95 -7.41
N VAL A 72 15.11 -8.55 -6.55
CA VAL A 72 15.34 -7.62 -5.45
C VAL A 72 14.91 -8.30 -4.15
N VAL A 73 15.75 -8.23 -3.12
CA VAL A 73 15.36 -8.65 -1.78
C VAL A 73 14.38 -7.65 -1.20
N VAL A 74 13.19 -8.12 -0.81
CA VAL A 74 12.10 -7.30 -0.27
C VAL A 74 11.57 -7.90 1.04
N PRO A 75 10.98 -7.06 1.92
CA PRO A 75 10.31 -7.54 3.12
C PRO A 75 8.94 -8.11 2.79
N THR A 76 8.37 -8.83 3.76
CA THR A 76 7.00 -9.35 3.65
C THR A 76 6.00 -8.25 3.92
N ASP A 77 5.15 -7.96 2.94
CA ASP A 77 4.14 -6.91 3.00
C ASP A 77 2.83 -7.46 3.60
N TYR A 78 2.28 -6.74 4.58
CA TYR A 78 1.02 -6.98 5.26
C TYR A 78 0.07 -5.79 5.02
N PRO A 79 -0.76 -5.84 3.97
CA PRO A 79 -1.60 -4.71 3.61
C PRO A 79 -2.81 -4.57 4.54
N CYS A 80 -3.12 -3.32 4.86
CA CYS A 80 -4.37 -2.87 5.43
C CYS A 80 -5.17 -2.13 4.36
N PHE A 81 -6.38 -2.61 4.06
CA PHE A 81 -7.13 -2.24 2.86
C PHE A 81 -8.64 -2.29 3.12
N SER A 82 -9.40 -1.62 2.25
CA SER A 82 -10.86 -1.72 2.24
C SER A 82 -11.34 -2.76 1.25
N GLU A 83 -12.24 -3.65 1.67
CA GLU A 83 -12.85 -4.65 0.77
C GLU A 83 -13.84 -4.02 -0.22
N LYS A 84 -14.46 -2.90 0.15
CA LYS A 84 -15.47 -2.17 -0.63
C LYS A 84 -15.00 -0.75 -0.91
N GLY A 85 -15.68 -0.04 -1.82
CA GLY A 85 -15.40 1.39 -1.99
C GLY A 85 -15.82 2.16 -0.73
N THR A 86 -14.96 3.03 -0.20
CA THR A 86 -15.22 3.84 1.00
C THR A 86 -14.53 5.21 0.89
N PHE A 87 -14.74 6.08 1.87
CA PHE A 87 -14.10 7.39 1.97
C PHE A 87 -13.38 7.50 3.32
N LEU A 88 -12.10 7.82 3.31
CA LEU A 88 -11.32 8.00 4.54
C LEU A 88 -11.73 9.28 5.26
N LYS A 89 -11.74 9.22 6.58
CA LYS A 89 -11.86 10.38 7.45
C LYS A 89 -10.53 10.68 8.13
N GLU A 90 -9.82 9.65 8.57
CA GLU A 90 -8.60 9.80 9.36
C GLU A 90 -7.57 8.74 8.95
N ILE A 91 -6.29 9.13 8.93
CA ILE A 91 -5.13 8.25 8.77
C ILE A 91 -4.18 8.58 9.93
N TYR A 92 -3.91 7.60 10.78
CA TYR A 92 -3.22 7.83 12.06
C TYR A 92 -1.71 7.56 12.01
N VAL A 93 -1.20 7.10 10.87
CA VAL A 93 0.19 6.67 10.69
C VAL A 93 0.77 7.25 9.41
N GLY A 94 2.08 7.47 9.43
CA GLY A 94 2.87 7.93 8.30
C GLY A 94 3.90 6.91 7.86
N VAL A 95 4.40 7.05 6.63
CA VAL A 95 5.52 6.22 6.14
C VAL A 95 6.74 6.40 7.06
N GLY A 96 7.28 5.28 7.55
CA GLY A 96 8.39 5.18 8.50
C GLY A 96 7.97 4.82 9.92
N ASP A 97 6.69 4.94 10.27
CA ASP A 97 6.22 4.63 11.62
C ASP A 97 6.25 3.12 11.88
N TYR A 98 6.58 2.72 13.11
CA TYR A 98 6.40 1.35 13.57
C TYR A 98 5.01 1.21 14.21
N VAL A 99 4.33 0.10 13.94
CA VAL A 99 3.04 -0.25 14.55
C VAL A 99 3.05 -1.67 15.09
N GLU A 100 2.28 -1.91 16.15
CA GLU A 100 1.99 -3.24 16.65
C GLU A 100 0.73 -3.81 15.98
N GLU A 101 0.64 -5.13 15.90
CA GLU A 101 -0.56 -5.81 15.44
C GLU A 101 -1.79 -5.38 16.28
N GLY A 102 -2.85 -4.97 15.61
CA GLY A 102 -4.08 -4.46 16.24
C GLY A 102 -4.13 -2.95 16.41
N ASP A 103 -3.03 -2.21 16.19
CA ASP A 103 -3.04 -0.75 16.22
C ASP A 103 -3.98 -0.18 15.15
N VAL A 104 -4.76 0.84 15.50
CA VAL A 104 -5.64 1.54 14.55
C VAL A 104 -4.79 2.43 13.63
N VAL A 105 -4.83 2.15 12.33
CA VAL A 105 -4.02 2.86 11.31
C VAL A 105 -4.83 3.86 10.49
N ALA A 106 -6.14 3.63 10.32
CA ALA A 106 -7.04 4.55 9.62
C ALA A 106 -8.50 4.34 10.03
N ALA A 107 -9.35 5.31 9.70
CA ALA A 107 -10.80 5.20 9.84
C ALA A 107 -11.52 5.84 8.65
N SER A 108 -12.61 5.21 8.22
CA SER A 108 -13.50 5.72 7.19
C SER A 108 -14.56 6.67 7.75
N TYR A 109 -15.12 7.50 6.86
CA TYR A 109 -16.21 8.40 7.16
C TYR A 109 -17.51 7.61 7.35
N THR A 110 -18.00 7.56 8.59
CA THR A 110 -19.22 6.83 8.96
C THR A 110 -20.50 7.65 8.78
N GLY A 111 -20.43 8.87 8.22
CA GLY A 111 -21.58 9.77 8.15
C GLY A 111 -22.22 9.99 9.53
N ASP A 112 -23.55 9.93 9.56
CA ASP A 112 -24.36 10.19 10.76
C ASP A 112 -24.62 8.93 11.60
N THR A 113 -23.83 7.87 11.41
CA THR A 113 -24.09 6.57 12.07
C THR A 113 -24.06 6.67 13.59
N TYR A 114 -23.08 7.37 14.18
CA TYR A 114 -23.03 7.60 15.63
C TYR A 114 -24.22 8.42 16.14
N GLU A 115 -24.64 9.44 15.39
CA GLU A 115 -25.83 10.24 15.71
C GLU A 115 -27.10 9.38 15.66
N ASN A 116 -27.19 8.46 14.70
CA ASN A 116 -28.30 7.52 14.58
C ASN A 116 -28.34 6.52 15.73
N ILE A 117 -27.19 5.98 16.16
CA ILE A 117 -27.13 5.10 17.35
C ILE A 117 -27.62 5.86 18.58
N THR A 118 -27.06 7.03 18.83
CA THR A 118 -27.48 7.91 19.95
C THR A 118 -28.99 8.18 19.89
N ARG A 119 -29.53 8.38 18.67
CA ARG A 119 -30.95 8.60 18.48
C ARG A 119 -31.79 7.40 18.89
N ILE A 120 -31.42 6.21 18.42
CA ILE A 120 -32.12 4.96 18.71
C ILE A 120 -32.03 4.62 20.20
N GLU A 121 -30.90 4.89 20.86
CA GLU A 121 -30.73 4.72 22.31
C GLU A 121 -31.71 5.59 23.12
N ALA A 122 -31.88 6.86 22.76
CA ALA A 122 -32.86 7.72 23.40
C ALA A 122 -34.31 7.28 23.13
N GLU A 123 -34.62 6.76 21.94
CA GLU A 123 -35.92 6.15 21.64
C GLU A 123 -36.17 4.88 22.49
N ILE A 124 -35.14 4.06 22.73
CA ILE A 124 -35.21 2.92 23.65
C ILE A 124 -35.51 3.41 25.07
N GLN A 125 -34.83 4.45 25.54
CA GLN A 125 -35.07 4.99 26.88
C GLN A 125 -36.51 5.51 27.03
N LEU A 126 -37.07 6.13 25.99
CA LEU A 126 -38.46 6.55 25.98
C LEU A 126 -39.44 5.35 26.07
N LEU A 127 -39.15 4.26 25.35
CA LEU A 127 -39.93 3.02 25.43
C LEU A 127 -39.84 2.37 26.82
N VAL A 128 -38.68 2.42 27.47
CA VAL A 128 -38.50 1.94 28.85
C VAL A 128 -39.38 2.75 29.81
N ASN A 129 -39.35 4.08 29.73
CA ASN A 129 -40.20 4.95 30.55
C ASN A 129 -41.70 4.71 30.27
N GLN A 130 -42.07 4.45 29.02
CA GLN A 130 -43.44 4.09 28.66
C GLN A 130 -43.87 2.75 29.26
N LYS A 131 -42.98 1.74 29.25
CA LYS A 131 -43.24 0.44 29.86
C LYS A 131 -43.47 0.57 31.36
N GLU A 132 -42.61 1.32 32.05
CA GLU A 132 -42.72 1.56 33.50
C GLU A 132 -44.02 2.29 33.87
N CYS A 133 -44.38 3.31 33.08
CA CYS A 133 -45.65 4.02 33.23
C CYS A 133 -46.86 3.09 33.02
N GLU A 134 -46.90 2.31 31.93
CA GLU A 134 -48.00 1.36 31.69
C GLU A 134 -48.10 0.29 32.79
N GLN A 135 -46.98 -0.19 33.32
CA GLN A 135 -46.95 -1.13 34.44
C GLN A 135 -47.55 -0.50 35.70
N THR A 136 -47.06 0.68 36.09
CA THR A 136 -47.55 1.41 37.27
C THR A 136 -49.04 1.73 37.14
N VAL A 137 -49.48 2.21 35.97
CA VAL A 137 -50.88 2.52 35.70
C VAL A 137 -51.75 1.27 35.80
N SER A 138 -51.27 0.11 35.34
CA SER A 138 -52.00 -1.15 35.43
C SER A 138 -52.07 -1.68 36.86
N ASP A 139 -50.95 -1.63 37.60
CA ASP A 139 -50.87 -2.05 39.00
C ASP A 139 -51.84 -1.23 39.88
N GLU A 140 -51.87 0.10 39.70
CA GLU A 140 -52.78 0.98 40.43
C GLU A 140 -54.25 0.80 40.02
N LYS A 141 -54.53 0.50 38.74
CA LYS A 141 -55.90 0.13 38.30
C LYS A 141 -56.36 -1.17 38.95
N ILE A 142 -55.49 -2.18 39.01
CA ILE A 142 -55.79 -3.46 39.66
C ILE A 142 -56.03 -3.25 41.16
N GLU A 143 -55.21 -2.43 41.83
CA GLU A 143 -55.40 -2.11 43.24
C GLU A 143 -56.73 -1.38 43.48
N LYS A 144 -57.06 -0.37 42.65
CA LYS A 144 -58.34 0.34 42.69
C LYS A 144 -59.53 -0.60 42.51
N LEU A 145 -59.48 -1.50 41.51
CA LEU A 145 -60.48 -2.55 41.31
C LEU A 145 -60.58 -3.49 42.52
N GLY A 146 -59.45 -3.75 43.20
CA GLY A 146 -59.40 -4.50 44.46
C GLY A 146 -60.20 -3.83 45.58
N TYR A 147 -60.11 -2.51 45.75
CA TYR A 147 -60.97 -1.76 46.69
C TYR A 147 -62.44 -1.81 46.28
N GLU A 148 -62.76 -1.67 44.99
CA GLU A 148 -64.13 -1.78 44.48
C GLU A 148 -64.73 -3.18 44.68
N LYS A 149 -63.92 -4.23 44.51
CA LYS A 149 -64.30 -5.61 44.83
C LYS A 149 -64.61 -5.77 46.32
N LYS A 150 -63.81 -5.18 47.22
CA LYS A 150 -64.08 -5.17 48.68
C LYS A 150 -65.41 -4.43 48.98
N ILE A 151 -65.74 -3.37 48.23
CA ILE A 151 -67.04 -2.68 48.32
C ILE A 151 -68.19 -3.63 47.95
N GLU A 152 -68.09 -4.33 46.83
CA GLU A 152 -69.12 -5.27 46.38
C GLU A 152 -69.31 -6.45 47.34
N GLN A 153 -68.22 -6.92 47.95
CA GLN A 153 -68.26 -7.94 49.00
C GLN A 153 -69.01 -7.44 50.24
N PHE A 154 -68.76 -6.19 50.67
CA PHE A 154 -69.47 -5.57 51.77
C PHE A 154 -70.98 -5.46 51.50
N LEU A 155 -71.35 -5.09 50.26
CA LEU A 155 -72.73 -5.00 49.79
C LEU A 155 -73.40 -6.37 49.55
N LYS A 156 -72.64 -7.47 49.63
CA LYS A 156 -73.08 -8.85 49.33
C LYS A 156 -73.59 -9.02 47.89
N ASN A 157 -73.13 -8.19 46.95
CA ASN A 157 -73.50 -8.27 45.54
C ASN A 157 -72.56 -9.22 44.79
N LYS A 158 -72.93 -10.50 44.70
CA LYS A 158 -72.12 -11.54 44.04
C LYS A 158 -71.81 -11.24 42.56
N LYS A 159 -72.76 -10.61 41.84
CA LYS A 159 -72.55 -10.26 40.43
C LYS A 159 -71.48 -9.17 40.29
N GLY A 160 -71.50 -8.16 41.16
CA GLY A 160 -70.49 -7.10 41.18
C GLY A 160 -69.10 -7.62 41.52
N VAL A 161 -68.98 -8.54 42.49
CA VAL A 161 -67.69 -9.19 42.82
C VAL A 161 -67.12 -9.93 41.61
N SER A 162 -67.94 -10.73 40.93
CA SER A 162 -67.52 -11.47 39.73
C SER A 162 -67.15 -10.53 38.57
N ALA A 163 -67.88 -9.42 38.39
CA ALA A 163 -67.54 -8.43 37.37
C ALA A 163 -66.17 -7.78 37.64
N LYS A 164 -65.87 -7.42 38.90
CA LYS A 164 -64.57 -6.86 39.28
C LYS A 164 -63.43 -7.87 39.16
N GLU A 165 -63.68 -9.16 39.42
CA GLU A 165 -62.71 -10.22 39.14
C GLU A 165 -62.37 -10.30 37.65
N THR A 166 -63.38 -10.29 36.77
CA THR A 166 -63.18 -10.29 35.33
C THR A 166 -62.45 -9.04 34.84
N GLU A 167 -62.75 -7.85 35.38
CA GLU A 167 -62.04 -6.61 35.05
C GLU A 167 -60.55 -6.66 35.44
N ILE A 168 -60.23 -7.23 36.62
CA ILE A 168 -58.84 -7.42 37.06
C ILE A 168 -58.10 -8.39 36.13
N GLU A 169 -58.71 -9.54 35.80
CA GLU A 169 -58.12 -10.53 34.90
C GLU A 169 -57.86 -9.94 33.51
N ALA A 170 -58.81 -9.17 32.98
CA ALA A 170 -58.68 -8.50 31.69
C ALA A 170 -57.54 -7.46 31.70
N GLU A 171 -57.40 -6.67 32.76
CA GLU A 171 -56.32 -5.68 32.89
C GLU A 171 -54.95 -6.35 32.99
N GLN A 172 -54.83 -7.45 33.74
CA GLN A 172 -53.61 -8.27 33.82
C GLN A 172 -53.19 -8.84 32.45
N GLU A 173 -54.16 -9.31 31.66
CA GLU A 173 -53.89 -9.79 30.31
C GLU A 173 -53.50 -8.63 29.37
N ASN A 174 -54.18 -7.48 29.47
CA ASN A 174 -53.87 -6.29 28.68
C ASN A 174 -52.44 -5.80 28.92
N ILE A 175 -52.00 -5.66 30.17
CA ILE A 175 -50.65 -5.19 30.47
C ILE A 175 -49.59 -6.19 30.03
N ARG A 176 -49.86 -7.48 30.14
CA ARG A 176 -48.98 -8.53 29.60
C ARG A 176 -48.77 -8.36 28.10
N TYR A 177 -49.83 -8.12 27.32
CA TYR A 177 -49.69 -7.88 25.88
C TYR A 177 -48.99 -6.55 25.57
N LYS A 178 -49.35 -5.46 26.27
CA LYS A 178 -48.74 -4.15 26.06
C LYS A 178 -47.24 -4.15 26.35
N THR A 179 -46.83 -4.70 27.48
CA THR A 179 -45.41 -4.78 27.86
C THR A 179 -44.63 -5.69 26.92
N ALA A 180 -45.21 -6.82 26.49
CA ALA A 180 -44.59 -7.69 25.48
C ALA A 180 -44.40 -6.98 24.13
N LEU A 181 -45.34 -6.13 23.71
CA LEU A 181 -45.20 -5.33 22.49
C LEU A 181 -44.07 -4.30 22.62
N ILE A 182 -43.99 -3.59 23.76
CA ILE A 182 -42.90 -2.63 24.02
C ILE A 182 -41.55 -3.34 24.07
N ASP A 183 -41.47 -4.51 24.73
CA ASP A 183 -40.25 -5.33 24.77
C ASP A 183 -39.81 -5.75 23.36
N SER A 184 -40.76 -6.13 22.49
CA SER A 184 -40.46 -6.44 21.09
C SER A 184 -39.92 -5.22 20.33
N GLN A 185 -40.41 -4.00 20.61
CA GLN A 185 -39.90 -2.77 19.99
C GLN A 185 -38.48 -2.44 20.46
N ILE A 186 -38.21 -2.58 21.77
CA ILE A 186 -36.88 -2.37 22.34
C ILE A 186 -35.88 -3.36 21.72
N LEU A 187 -36.24 -4.65 21.62
CA LEU A 187 -35.38 -5.67 21.00
C LEU A 187 -35.08 -5.35 19.54
N SER A 188 -36.08 -4.94 18.77
CA SER A 188 -35.88 -4.54 17.37
C SER A 188 -34.91 -3.37 17.23
N LYS A 189 -35.00 -2.37 18.10
CA LYS A 189 -34.11 -1.19 18.10
C LYS A 189 -32.69 -1.53 18.54
N ARG A 190 -32.53 -2.43 19.51
CA ARG A 190 -31.20 -2.92 19.92
C ARG A 190 -30.52 -3.67 18.79
N SER A 191 -31.25 -4.50 18.05
CA SER A 191 -30.74 -5.16 16.85
C SER A 191 -30.31 -4.14 15.78
N GLU A 192 -31.04 -3.04 15.62
CA GLU A 192 -30.65 -1.95 14.70
C GLU A 192 -29.34 -1.28 15.14
N ILE A 193 -29.15 -1.04 16.44
CA ILE A 193 -27.87 -0.52 16.99
C ILE A 193 -26.74 -1.52 16.72
N GLU A 194 -26.94 -2.81 17.01
CA GLU A 194 -25.94 -3.86 16.78
C GLU A 194 -25.49 -3.91 15.31
N ASP A 195 -26.42 -3.76 14.36
CA ASP A 195 -26.10 -3.69 12.92
C ASP A 195 -25.29 -2.44 12.57
N LEU A 196 -25.62 -1.27 13.14
CA LEU A 196 -24.88 -0.02 12.92
C LEU A 196 -23.49 -0.06 13.56
N GLU A 197 -23.34 -0.60 14.77
CA GLU A 197 -22.06 -0.77 15.45
C GLU A 197 -21.13 -1.71 14.69
N LYS A 198 -21.68 -2.81 14.16
CA LYS A 198 -20.93 -3.71 13.30
C LYS A 198 -20.41 -3.00 12.05
N ASN A 199 -21.25 -2.17 11.40
CA ASN A 199 -20.82 -1.39 10.25
C ASN A 199 -19.70 -0.40 10.61
N ILE A 200 -19.75 0.24 11.79
CA ILE A 200 -18.66 1.12 12.26
C ILE A 200 -17.36 0.35 12.43
N GLN A 201 -17.41 -0.85 13.04
CA GLN A 201 -16.21 -1.68 13.23
C GLN A 201 -15.57 -2.05 11.89
N GLU A 202 -16.36 -2.33 10.86
CA GLU A 202 -15.87 -2.59 9.50
C GLU A 202 -15.25 -1.34 8.81
N GLU A 203 -15.45 -0.15 9.35
CA GLU A 203 -14.88 1.12 8.85
C GLU A 203 -13.66 1.59 9.67
N VAL A 204 -13.20 0.78 10.64
CA VAL A 204 -11.95 0.98 11.38
C VAL A 204 -10.90 -0.01 10.88
N TYR A 205 -9.74 0.51 10.50
CA TYR A 205 -8.66 -0.27 9.90
C TYR A 205 -7.53 -0.44 10.91
N VAL A 206 -7.19 -1.70 11.21
CA VAL A 206 -6.12 -2.04 12.14
C VAL A 206 -4.94 -2.69 11.43
N ALA A 207 -3.73 -2.57 12.00
CA ALA A 207 -2.53 -3.21 11.52
C ALA A 207 -2.66 -4.74 11.65
N PRO A 208 -2.59 -5.52 10.55
CA PRO A 208 -2.72 -6.98 10.62
C PRO A 208 -1.44 -7.70 11.02
N HIS A 209 -0.32 -6.98 11.16
CA HIS A 209 0.97 -7.50 11.59
C HIS A 209 1.78 -6.36 12.18
N SER A 210 2.74 -6.68 13.06
CA SER A 210 3.67 -5.68 13.60
C SER A 210 4.78 -5.37 12.58
N GLY A 211 5.21 -4.11 12.46
CA GLY A 211 6.26 -3.76 11.51
C GLY A 211 6.26 -2.28 11.16
N TYR A 212 6.99 -1.94 10.10
CA TYR A 212 7.13 -0.55 9.65
C TYR A 212 6.15 -0.21 8.53
N VAL A 213 5.54 0.97 8.61
CA VAL A 213 4.67 1.50 7.56
C VAL A 213 5.52 1.94 6.36
N THR A 214 5.38 1.25 5.23
CA THR A 214 6.19 1.49 4.02
C THR A 214 5.40 2.17 2.89
N ASN A 215 4.08 2.17 2.99
CA ASN A 215 3.18 2.85 2.06
C ASN A 215 1.93 3.35 2.80
N VAL A 216 1.52 4.58 2.50
CA VAL A 216 0.23 5.17 2.88
C VAL A 216 -0.41 5.71 1.61
N ILE A 217 -1.73 5.56 1.48
CA ILE A 217 -2.49 6.09 0.35
C ILE A 217 -2.37 7.63 0.27
N ASP A 218 -2.10 8.15 -0.92
CA ASP A 218 -2.11 9.60 -1.16
C ASP A 218 -3.55 10.09 -1.33
N VAL A 219 -3.96 11.00 -0.45
CA VAL A 219 -5.29 11.62 -0.40
C VAL A 219 -5.32 13.06 -0.95
N ASN A 220 -4.27 13.49 -1.65
CA ASN A 220 -4.15 14.82 -2.26
C ASN A 220 -5.10 15.03 -3.45
N GLN A 221 -5.82 13.99 -3.87
CA GLN A 221 -6.81 14.05 -4.95
C GLN A 221 -8.21 13.61 -4.49
N GLY A 222 -8.40 13.49 -3.19
CA GLY A 222 -9.62 12.99 -2.57
C GLY A 222 -9.34 11.84 -1.61
N ASN A 223 -10.29 11.62 -0.71
CA ASN A 223 -10.25 10.60 0.32
C ASN A 223 -10.90 9.27 -0.10
N ALA A 224 -11.23 9.10 -1.38
CA ALA A 224 -11.90 7.90 -1.87
C ALA A 224 -10.94 6.71 -1.98
N VAL A 225 -11.35 5.55 -1.48
CA VAL A 225 -10.60 4.29 -1.53
C VAL A 225 -11.36 3.28 -2.37
N LEU A 226 -10.67 2.65 -3.32
CA LEU A 226 -11.26 1.58 -4.14
C LEU A 226 -11.24 0.24 -3.39
N SER A 227 -12.13 -0.67 -3.80
CA SER A 227 -12.11 -2.05 -3.33
C SER A 227 -10.75 -2.72 -3.59
N ASN A 228 -10.20 -3.34 -2.55
CA ASN A 228 -8.89 -3.99 -2.50
C ASN A 228 -7.71 -3.03 -2.76
N GLN A 229 -7.91 -1.71 -2.60
CA GLN A 229 -6.82 -0.76 -2.58
C GLN A 229 -6.26 -0.64 -1.17
N ASN A 230 -4.94 -0.74 -1.05
CA ASN A 230 -4.24 -0.57 0.21
C ASN A 230 -4.40 0.88 0.70
N ILE A 231 -4.76 1.02 1.96
CA ILE A 231 -4.77 2.28 2.71
C ILE A 231 -3.39 2.46 3.34
N VAL A 232 -2.88 1.40 3.99
CA VAL A 232 -1.55 1.34 4.59
C VAL A 232 -0.93 -0.02 4.25
N VAL A 233 0.38 -0.07 4.00
CA VAL A 233 1.15 -1.32 3.93
C VAL A 233 2.16 -1.33 5.06
N ILE A 234 2.10 -2.39 5.88
CA ILE A 234 3.07 -2.66 6.94
C ILE A 234 4.02 -3.74 6.44
N SER A 235 5.32 -3.52 6.52
CA SER A 235 6.32 -4.46 6.06
C SER A 235 7.13 -5.01 7.23
N ASP A 236 7.29 -6.33 7.25
CA ASP A 236 8.14 -7.06 8.20
C ASP A 236 9.52 -7.32 7.58
N TYR A 237 10.55 -6.75 8.19
CA TYR A 237 11.94 -6.86 7.74
C TYR A 237 12.65 -8.11 8.28
N ASP A 238 12.05 -8.86 9.20
CA ASP A 238 12.57 -10.14 9.70
C ASP A 238 12.27 -11.28 8.71
N GLU A 239 11.25 -11.12 7.87
CA GLU A 239 10.86 -12.08 6.83
C GLU A 239 11.12 -11.54 5.43
N LEU A 240 12.25 -11.92 4.84
CA LEU A 240 12.69 -11.45 3.52
C LEU A 240 12.57 -12.54 2.44
N TYR A 241 12.20 -12.12 1.24
CA TYR A 241 12.19 -12.96 0.03
C TYR A 241 12.70 -12.18 -1.18
N ILE A 242 12.86 -12.84 -2.32
CA ILE A 242 13.36 -12.22 -3.56
C ILE A 242 12.20 -12.04 -4.55
N GLU A 243 11.95 -10.82 -4.99
CA GLU A 243 10.92 -10.48 -5.97
C GLU A 243 11.53 -10.21 -7.35
N VAL A 244 10.93 -10.75 -8.41
CA VAL A 244 11.24 -10.45 -9.81
C VAL A 244 10.14 -9.58 -10.40
N GLY A 245 10.28 -8.25 -10.28
CA GLY A 245 9.20 -7.29 -10.57
C GLY A 245 8.67 -7.29 -12.02
N ASP A 246 9.52 -7.71 -12.96
CA ASP A 246 9.22 -7.77 -14.39
C ASP A 246 8.45 -9.04 -14.80
N LEU A 247 8.30 -10.01 -13.90
CA LEU A 247 7.63 -11.28 -14.17
C LEU A 247 6.44 -11.49 -13.23
N ARG A 248 5.36 -12.07 -13.76
CA ARG A 248 4.13 -12.34 -13.02
C ARG A 248 3.87 -13.83 -12.92
N LEU A 249 3.22 -14.23 -11.83
CA LEU A 249 2.99 -15.63 -11.46
C LEU A 249 2.32 -16.46 -12.58
N ASP A 250 1.41 -15.88 -13.35
CA ASP A 250 0.66 -16.53 -14.44
C ASP A 250 1.50 -16.87 -15.67
N LYS A 251 2.69 -16.26 -15.80
CA LYS A 251 3.47 -16.30 -17.04
C LYS A 251 4.50 -17.42 -17.09
N TYR A 252 4.79 -18.10 -15.98
CA TYR A 252 5.89 -19.06 -15.97
C TYR A 252 5.83 -20.14 -14.89
N LEU A 253 6.23 -21.36 -15.25
CA LEU A 253 6.42 -22.49 -14.34
C LEU A 253 7.93 -22.79 -14.27
N PHE A 254 8.61 -22.32 -13.22
CA PHE A 254 10.02 -22.62 -13.01
C PHE A 254 10.24 -24.05 -12.50
N GLU A 255 9.18 -24.80 -12.19
CA GLU A 255 9.24 -26.22 -11.81
C GLU A 255 10.05 -27.09 -12.78
N ASN A 256 10.07 -26.73 -14.07
CA ASN A 256 10.81 -27.48 -15.10
C ASN A 256 12.34 -27.27 -15.07
N TYR A 257 12.82 -26.35 -14.25
CA TYR A 257 14.25 -26.08 -14.07
C TYR A 257 14.78 -26.89 -12.89
N LYS A 258 15.79 -27.73 -13.12
CA LYS A 258 16.43 -28.53 -12.07
C LYS A 258 17.50 -27.78 -11.30
N GLY A 259 18.20 -26.84 -11.95
CA GLY A 259 19.17 -25.96 -11.31
C GLY A 259 18.58 -24.58 -11.10
N LYS A 260 18.50 -24.12 -9.84
CA LYS A 260 18.03 -22.78 -9.47
C LYS A 260 18.91 -22.24 -8.38
N TRP A 261 19.72 -21.24 -8.70
CA TRP A 261 20.62 -20.67 -7.70
C TRP A 261 20.79 -19.18 -7.89
N MET A 262 21.41 -18.55 -6.91
CA MET A 262 21.96 -17.21 -7.03
C MET A 262 23.38 -17.20 -6.47
N TYR A 263 24.10 -16.13 -6.75
CA TYR A 263 25.30 -15.80 -5.99
C TYR A 263 24.96 -14.69 -5.00
N TYR A 264 25.30 -14.90 -3.73
CA TYR A 264 25.15 -13.91 -2.69
C TYR A 264 26.38 -13.95 -1.81
N ASP A 265 27.00 -12.78 -1.60
CA ASP A 265 28.19 -12.65 -0.76
C ASP A 265 29.35 -13.58 -1.20
N GLY A 266 29.53 -13.73 -2.52
CA GLY A 266 30.54 -14.59 -3.15
C GLY A 266 30.25 -16.09 -3.10
N LYS A 267 29.09 -16.52 -2.59
CA LYS A 267 28.71 -17.93 -2.47
C LYS A 267 27.55 -18.27 -3.39
N ARG A 268 27.60 -19.45 -3.99
CA ARG A 268 26.45 -20.05 -4.67
C ARG A 268 25.44 -20.55 -3.65
N VAL A 269 24.18 -20.17 -3.81
CA VAL A 269 23.07 -20.50 -2.91
C VAL A 269 21.89 -20.97 -3.73
N GLU A 270 21.32 -22.13 -3.39
CA GLU A 270 20.13 -22.64 -4.08
C GLU A 270 18.89 -21.83 -3.67
N ILE A 271 17.99 -21.61 -4.62
CA ILE A 271 16.74 -20.86 -4.41
C ILE A 271 15.53 -21.76 -4.71
N THR A 272 14.41 -21.48 -4.07
CA THR A 272 13.13 -22.16 -4.32
C THR A 272 12.06 -21.18 -4.70
N GLU A 273 11.12 -21.57 -5.57
CA GLU A 273 9.94 -20.74 -5.86
C GLU A 273 9.15 -20.51 -4.56
N HIS A 274 8.77 -19.25 -4.33
CA HIS A 274 7.91 -18.87 -3.22
C HIS A 274 6.54 -19.53 -3.39
N LYS A 275 6.02 -20.12 -2.32
CA LYS A 275 4.83 -20.96 -2.40
C LYS A 275 3.56 -20.19 -2.10
N TYR A 276 2.69 -20.12 -3.11
CA TYR A 276 1.29 -19.74 -2.94
C TYR A 276 0.41 -20.99 -2.85
N THR A 277 -0.69 -20.92 -2.10
CA THR A 277 -1.69 -22.00 -2.07
C THR A 277 -2.42 -22.12 -3.40
N ASN A 278 -3.00 -23.30 -3.68
CA ASN A 278 -3.82 -23.48 -4.89
C ASN A 278 -5.03 -22.53 -4.92
N THR A 279 -5.59 -22.20 -3.75
CA THR A 279 -6.70 -21.25 -3.61
C THR A 279 -6.26 -19.85 -4.01
N GLU A 280 -5.11 -19.39 -3.51
CA GLU A 280 -4.50 -18.10 -3.88
C GLU A 280 -4.24 -17.99 -5.37
N MET A 281 -3.56 -18.99 -5.95
CA MET A 281 -3.27 -18.99 -7.38
C MET A 281 -4.55 -18.98 -8.23
N SER A 282 -5.54 -19.79 -7.86
CA SER A 282 -6.83 -19.84 -8.57
C SER A 282 -7.58 -18.50 -8.50
N TYR A 283 -7.57 -17.86 -7.33
CA TYR A 283 -8.18 -16.55 -7.15
C TYR A 283 -7.48 -15.49 -7.99
N ALA A 284 -6.15 -15.36 -7.90
CA ALA A 284 -5.35 -14.38 -8.65
C ALA A 284 -5.59 -14.48 -10.17
N LEU A 285 -5.63 -15.71 -10.70
CA LEU A 285 -5.95 -15.97 -12.10
C LEU A 285 -7.38 -15.56 -12.46
N SER A 286 -8.35 -15.78 -11.57
CA SER A 286 -9.76 -15.45 -11.84
C SER A 286 -10.03 -13.95 -11.92
N VAL A 287 -9.25 -13.14 -11.20
CA VAL A 287 -9.39 -11.67 -11.17
C VAL A 287 -8.34 -10.94 -12.03
N ASP A 288 -7.45 -11.67 -12.70
CA ASP A 288 -6.31 -11.15 -13.48
C ASP A 288 -5.40 -10.22 -12.66
N ARG A 289 -5.14 -10.59 -11.40
CA ARG A 289 -4.29 -9.83 -10.45
C ARG A 289 -3.19 -10.72 -9.89
N ASN A 290 -2.26 -11.06 -10.78
CA ASN A 290 -1.16 -11.98 -10.48
C ASN A 290 -0.01 -11.24 -9.78
N PRO A 291 0.46 -11.72 -8.61
CA PRO A 291 1.59 -11.11 -7.94
C PRO A 291 2.88 -11.26 -8.77
N PRO A 292 3.91 -10.46 -8.47
CA PRO A 292 5.26 -10.70 -8.96
C PRO A 292 5.72 -12.12 -8.68
N MET A 293 6.58 -12.67 -9.54
CA MET A 293 7.24 -13.95 -9.25
C MET A 293 8.22 -13.77 -8.10
N ALA A 294 8.21 -14.69 -7.13
CA ALA A 294 9.02 -14.61 -5.93
C ALA A 294 9.79 -15.91 -5.65
N PHE A 295 10.92 -15.79 -4.95
CA PHE A 295 11.79 -16.89 -4.57
C PHE A 295 12.25 -16.77 -3.12
N ASP A 296 12.30 -17.92 -2.45
CA ASP A 296 12.83 -18.06 -1.10
C ASP A 296 14.27 -18.57 -1.14
N VAL A 297 15.04 -18.18 -0.13
CA VAL A 297 16.39 -18.67 0.10
C VAL A 297 16.53 -19.14 1.55
N LYS A 298 17.37 -20.14 1.78
CA LYS A 298 17.64 -20.66 3.13
C LYS A 298 19.13 -20.65 3.42
N GLY A 299 19.48 -20.43 4.68
CA GLY A 299 20.86 -20.51 5.17
C GLY A 299 21.72 -19.30 4.82
N VAL A 300 21.10 -18.16 4.50
CA VAL A 300 21.78 -16.89 4.22
C VAL A 300 20.94 -15.75 4.79
N ASP A 301 21.61 -14.80 5.44
CA ASP A 301 20.98 -13.58 5.96
C ASP A 301 20.92 -12.55 4.84
N LEU A 302 19.72 -12.35 4.29
CA LEU A 302 19.50 -11.39 3.22
C LEU A 302 19.49 -9.95 3.78
N LYS A 303 20.02 -9.01 3.01
CA LYS A 303 19.85 -7.56 3.24
C LYS A 303 18.72 -7.04 2.35
N CYS A 304 17.69 -6.45 2.98
CA CYS A 304 16.60 -5.79 2.25
C CYS A 304 17.15 -4.71 1.30
N GLY A 305 16.60 -4.66 0.09
CA GLY A 305 16.98 -3.70 -0.95
C GLY A 305 18.13 -4.17 -1.86
N SER A 306 18.87 -5.22 -1.49
CA SER A 306 19.92 -5.78 -2.34
C SER A 306 19.35 -6.38 -3.63
N ASN A 307 20.05 -6.16 -4.74
CA ASN A 307 19.75 -6.78 -6.02
C ASN A 307 20.53 -8.10 -6.14
N VAL A 308 19.93 -9.08 -6.80
CA VAL A 308 20.53 -10.39 -7.04
C VAL A 308 20.25 -10.83 -8.46
N VAL A 309 21.13 -11.67 -9.01
CA VAL A 309 20.87 -12.39 -10.26
C VAL A 309 20.50 -13.83 -9.93
N LEU A 310 19.35 -14.25 -10.44
CA LEU A 310 18.84 -15.61 -10.32
C LEU A 310 19.18 -16.39 -11.59
N TYR A 311 19.69 -17.61 -11.40
CA TYR A 311 20.22 -18.48 -12.43
C TYR A 311 19.34 -19.70 -12.57
N PHE A 312 18.94 -20.02 -13.80
CA PHE A 312 18.04 -21.13 -14.09
C PHE A 312 18.60 -22.04 -15.18
N MET A 313 18.79 -23.32 -14.85
CA MET A 313 19.13 -24.38 -15.81
C MET A 313 18.09 -25.52 -15.82
N LYS A 314 17.76 -26.02 -17.02
CA LYS A 314 16.84 -27.15 -17.19
C LYS A 314 17.38 -28.42 -16.55
N ASN A 315 18.70 -28.61 -16.62
CA ASN A 315 19.40 -29.70 -15.99
C ASN A 315 20.11 -29.24 -14.70
N THR A 316 20.67 -30.19 -13.97
CA THR A 316 21.47 -29.90 -12.79
C THR A 316 22.74 -29.14 -13.18
N ALA A 317 23.01 -28.03 -12.49
CA ALA A 317 24.17 -27.19 -12.74
C ALA A 317 25.44 -27.79 -12.11
N GLU A 318 25.90 -28.91 -12.67
CA GLU A 318 27.09 -29.65 -12.26
C GLU A 318 28.26 -29.34 -13.21
N PRO A 319 29.49 -29.17 -12.70
CA PRO A 319 30.67 -29.02 -13.55
C PRO A 319 30.90 -30.27 -14.44
N ARG A 320 31.02 -30.04 -15.75
CA ARG A 320 31.31 -31.05 -16.77
C ARG A 320 32.56 -30.65 -17.54
N LEU A 321 33.34 -31.64 -18.01
CA LEU A 321 34.50 -31.37 -18.86
C LEU A 321 34.02 -30.71 -20.15
N ALA A 322 34.60 -29.59 -20.52
CA ALA A 322 34.16 -28.84 -21.68
C ALA A 322 35.31 -28.18 -22.44
N ILE A 323 35.05 -27.92 -23.70
CA ILE A 323 35.94 -27.19 -24.61
C ILE A 323 35.14 -26.10 -25.31
N GLY A 324 35.78 -25.00 -25.68
CA GLY A 324 35.07 -23.94 -26.40
C GLY A 324 34.72 -24.37 -27.83
N ASN A 325 33.63 -23.83 -28.34
CA ASN A 325 33.05 -24.23 -29.62
C ASN A 325 33.94 -23.89 -30.82
N ASP A 326 34.86 -22.94 -30.68
CA ASP A 326 35.89 -22.57 -31.65
C ASP A 326 37.08 -23.55 -31.72
N SER A 327 37.10 -24.59 -30.88
CA SER A 327 37.99 -25.76 -31.01
C SER A 327 37.36 -26.93 -31.76
N ILE A 328 36.04 -26.93 -31.95
CA ILE A 328 35.29 -28.06 -32.48
C ILE A 328 35.21 -27.94 -34.00
N ILE A 329 35.70 -28.96 -34.70
CA ILE A 329 35.65 -29.02 -36.16
C ILE A 329 34.59 -30.04 -36.56
N ARG A 330 33.66 -29.61 -37.42
CA ARG A 330 32.58 -30.43 -37.96
C ARG A 330 32.79 -30.60 -39.46
N GLU A 331 33.15 -31.80 -39.88
CA GLU A 331 33.30 -32.16 -41.29
C GLU A 331 32.44 -33.38 -41.59
N SER A 332 31.45 -33.20 -42.48
CA SER A 332 30.47 -34.24 -42.83
C SER A 332 29.73 -34.79 -41.60
N ASP A 333 30.05 -36.01 -41.16
CA ASP A 333 29.44 -36.72 -40.03
C ASP A 333 30.42 -36.96 -38.86
N GLU A 334 31.63 -36.38 -38.91
CA GLU A 334 32.64 -36.51 -37.84
C GLU A 334 32.82 -35.18 -37.10
N GLU A 335 32.73 -35.24 -35.77
CA GLU A 335 33.11 -34.16 -34.86
C GLU A 335 34.48 -34.50 -34.25
N TYR A 336 35.44 -33.60 -34.39
CA TYR A 336 36.80 -33.82 -33.90
C TYR A 336 37.47 -32.53 -33.41
N ILE A 337 38.52 -32.70 -32.63
CA ILE A 337 39.37 -31.62 -32.10
C ILE A 337 40.83 -31.87 -32.46
N TYR A 338 41.66 -30.85 -32.25
CA TYR A 338 43.12 -30.98 -32.29
C TYR A 338 43.68 -30.76 -30.88
N VAL A 339 44.36 -31.76 -30.32
CA VAL A 339 45.05 -31.69 -29.03
C VAL A 339 46.54 -31.45 -29.28
N LYS A 340 47.19 -30.59 -28.48
CA LYS A 340 48.62 -30.29 -28.57
C LYS A 340 49.43 -31.56 -28.29
N GLY A 341 50.22 -32.01 -29.26
CA GLY A 341 51.15 -33.12 -29.13
C GLY A 341 52.55 -32.66 -28.69
N GLU A 342 53.55 -33.53 -28.82
CA GLU A 342 54.96 -33.15 -28.59
C GLU A 342 55.45 -32.18 -29.69
N GLY A 343 56.12 -31.10 -29.28
CA GLY A 343 56.61 -30.04 -30.20
C GLY A 343 55.47 -29.20 -30.80
N ASP A 344 55.59 -28.84 -32.08
CA ASP A 344 54.58 -28.06 -32.82
C ASP A 344 53.52 -28.94 -33.53
N THR A 345 53.30 -30.17 -33.06
CA THR A 345 52.37 -31.12 -33.68
C THR A 345 50.98 -31.11 -33.02
N ASN A 346 49.93 -31.37 -33.80
CA ASN A 346 48.55 -31.46 -33.35
C ASN A 346 48.01 -32.87 -33.59
N GLU A 347 47.43 -33.49 -32.57
CA GLU A 347 46.77 -34.80 -32.66
C GLU A 347 45.28 -34.61 -32.95
N ARG A 348 44.79 -35.16 -34.08
CA ARG A 348 43.37 -35.17 -34.40
C ARG A 348 42.67 -36.25 -33.57
N ARG A 349 41.72 -35.87 -32.70
CA ARG A 349 40.93 -36.81 -31.90
C ARG A 349 39.43 -36.65 -32.17
N PRO A 350 38.70 -37.74 -32.45
CA PRO A 350 37.24 -37.69 -32.49
C PRO A 350 36.70 -37.38 -31.08
N VAL A 351 35.59 -36.65 -31.01
CA VAL A 351 34.95 -36.29 -29.73
C VAL A 351 33.49 -36.68 -29.71
N GLU A 352 32.99 -37.07 -28.55
CA GLU A 352 31.55 -37.19 -28.29
C GLU A 352 31.09 -35.99 -27.47
N LEU A 353 30.16 -35.23 -28.03
CA LEU A 353 29.69 -33.98 -27.45
C LEU A 353 28.40 -34.16 -26.62
N GLY A 354 28.21 -33.26 -25.67
CA GLY A 354 27.06 -33.16 -24.78
C GLY A 354 26.31 -31.84 -24.93
N GLU A 355 25.87 -31.28 -23.81
CA GLU A 355 25.17 -29.99 -23.82
C GLU A 355 26.10 -28.84 -24.20
N THR A 356 25.55 -27.79 -24.82
CA THR A 356 26.27 -26.57 -25.17
C THR A 356 25.53 -25.35 -24.65
N ASP A 357 26.28 -24.34 -24.22
CA ASP A 357 25.78 -23.00 -23.89
C ASP A 357 25.95 -22.02 -25.08
N GLY A 358 26.53 -22.47 -26.20
CA GLY A 358 26.84 -21.65 -27.38
C GLY A 358 28.28 -21.11 -27.41
N LEU A 359 28.97 -21.07 -26.27
CA LEU A 359 30.39 -20.73 -26.13
C LEU A 359 31.26 -21.97 -25.92
N TYR A 360 30.81 -22.89 -25.06
CA TYR A 360 31.41 -24.16 -24.71
C TYR A 360 30.46 -25.33 -24.98
N THR A 361 31.03 -26.52 -25.17
CA THR A 361 30.28 -27.78 -25.28
C THR A 361 30.90 -28.81 -24.35
N GLU A 362 30.05 -29.51 -23.59
CA GLU A 362 30.43 -30.68 -22.80
C GLU A 362 31.08 -31.73 -23.69
N VAL A 363 32.20 -32.30 -23.23
CA VAL A 363 32.88 -33.41 -23.88
C VAL A 363 32.70 -34.66 -23.02
N LYS A 364 32.04 -35.67 -23.58
CA LYS A 364 31.81 -36.97 -22.94
C LYS A 364 32.99 -37.92 -23.13
N SER A 365 33.67 -37.81 -24.27
CA SER A 365 34.88 -38.58 -24.58
C SER A 365 35.72 -37.87 -25.67
N GLY A 366 37.03 -38.14 -25.69
CA GLY A 366 37.97 -37.64 -26.72
C GLY A 366 39.04 -36.66 -26.23
N VAL A 367 38.91 -36.13 -25.00
CA VAL A 367 39.90 -35.25 -24.34
C VAL A 367 39.87 -35.48 -22.83
N GLU A 368 41.02 -35.33 -22.17
CA GLU A 368 41.16 -35.35 -20.72
C GLU A 368 41.25 -33.93 -20.12
N GLU A 369 40.91 -33.80 -18.84
CA GLU A 369 41.02 -32.53 -18.12
C GLU A 369 42.48 -32.04 -18.10
N GLY A 370 42.70 -30.78 -18.47
CA GLY A 370 44.01 -30.15 -18.58
C GLY A 370 44.70 -30.29 -19.93
N GLU A 371 44.22 -31.14 -20.85
CA GLU A 371 44.81 -31.24 -22.18
C GLU A 371 44.60 -29.96 -23.01
N LEU A 372 45.66 -29.49 -23.65
CA LEU A 372 45.67 -28.26 -24.45
C LEU A 372 45.01 -28.48 -25.81
N VAL A 373 43.80 -27.95 -25.98
CA VAL A 373 43.01 -28.04 -27.20
C VAL A 373 43.24 -26.80 -28.06
N ARG A 374 43.56 -27.03 -29.34
CA ARG A 374 43.75 -25.97 -30.33
C ARG A 374 42.43 -25.24 -30.60
N TYR A 375 42.50 -23.93 -30.76
CA TYR A 375 41.40 -23.11 -31.26
C TYR A 375 41.90 -22.10 -32.29
N ASN A 376 40.99 -21.62 -33.14
CA ASN A 376 41.32 -20.57 -34.10
C ASN A 376 41.19 -19.20 -33.43
N ASN A 377 42.30 -18.45 -33.40
CA ASN A 377 42.33 -17.11 -32.80
C ASN A 377 42.86 -16.07 -33.78
N ASN A 378 42.05 -15.07 -34.07
CA ASN A 378 42.47 -13.89 -34.83
C ASN A 378 42.75 -12.68 -33.93
N ALA A 379 42.46 -12.79 -32.63
CA ALA A 379 42.71 -11.74 -31.64
C ALA A 379 44.15 -11.82 -31.12
N VAL A 380 44.78 -10.67 -30.91
CA VAL A 380 46.16 -10.57 -30.39
C VAL A 380 46.09 -10.14 -28.93
N PRO A 381 46.81 -10.83 -28.00
CA PRO A 381 46.92 -10.39 -26.62
C PRO A 381 47.42 -8.94 -26.49
N PRO A 382 47.03 -8.21 -25.44
CA PRO A 382 47.48 -6.84 -25.25
C PRO A 382 49.01 -6.77 -25.11
N THR A 383 49.62 -5.79 -25.78
CA THR A 383 51.08 -5.57 -25.75
C THR A 383 51.58 -5.13 -24.38
N LYS A 384 50.72 -4.48 -23.59
CA LYS A 384 50.97 -4.13 -22.19
C LYS A 384 50.24 -5.16 -21.33
N GLN A 385 51.00 -5.92 -20.55
CA GLN A 385 50.48 -7.01 -19.72
C GLN A 385 50.46 -6.54 -18.27
N GLU A 386 49.34 -5.97 -17.85
CA GLU A 386 49.09 -5.66 -16.44
C GLU A 386 48.10 -6.69 -15.90
N GLU A 387 48.57 -7.52 -14.96
CA GLU A 387 47.78 -8.59 -14.36
C GLU A 387 46.75 -8.02 -13.38
N TYR A 388 45.56 -8.60 -13.38
CA TYR A 388 44.51 -8.39 -12.39
C TYR A 388 44.05 -9.76 -11.89
N GLU A 389 44.04 -9.92 -10.57
CA GLU A 389 43.44 -11.09 -9.91
C GLU A 389 41.94 -10.84 -9.75
N VAL A 390 41.12 -11.75 -10.28
CA VAL A 390 39.67 -11.69 -10.23
C VAL A 390 39.23 -11.77 -8.78
N THR A 391 38.35 -10.86 -8.35
CA THR A 391 37.86 -10.78 -6.98
C THR A 391 36.34 -10.67 -6.94
N CYS A 392 35.77 -10.94 -5.77
CA CYS A 392 34.38 -10.58 -5.49
C CYS A 392 34.33 -9.16 -4.95
N THR A 393 33.69 -8.25 -5.66
CA THR A 393 33.45 -6.88 -5.20
C THR A 393 31.97 -6.52 -5.36
N ASP A 394 31.56 -5.43 -4.74
CA ASP A 394 30.23 -4.89 -4.98
C ASP A 394 30.16 -4.34 -6.41
N PHE A 395 29.04 -4.61 -7.07
CA PHE A 395 28.70 -4.03 -8.37
C PHE A 395 27.48 -3.15 -8.15
N SER A 396 27.60 -1.87 -8.50
CA SER A 396 26.53 -0.91 -8.27
C SER A 396 26.37 0.03 -9.45
N GLU A 397 25.12 0.36 -9.75
CA GLU A 397 24.73 1.42 -10.67
C GLU A 397 23.94 2.46 -9.89
N THR A 398 24.45 3.68 -9.84
CA THR A 398 23.86 4.78 -9.08
C THR A 398 22.98 5.64 -9.99
N GLY A 399 21.81 6.01 -9.48
CA GLY A 399 21.00 7.11 -10.01
C GLY A 399 21.13 8.34 -9.13
N SER A 400 20.74 9.50 -9.66
CA SER A 400 20.66 10.73 -8.87
C SER A 400 19.39 11.53 -9.17
N SER A 401 18.98 12.37 -8.21
CA SER A 401 17.90 13.35 -8.37
C SER A 401 18.22 14.64 -7.63
N GLU A 402 17.89 15.77 -8.27
CA GLU A 402 17.93 17.12 -7.66
C GLU A 402 16.59 17.51 -7.01
N PHE A 403 15.56 16.64 -7.09
CA PHE A 403 14.22 16.92 -6.56
C PHE A 403 14.03 16.21 -5.23
N VAL A 404 14.50 16.89 -4.19
CA VAL A 404 14.40 16.49 -2.79
C VAL A 404 13.59 17.56 -2.05
N ASP A 405 12.58 17.14 -1.30
CA ASP A 405 11.78 18.00 -0.43
C ASP A 405 11.58 17.30 0.92
N PHE A 406 11.10 18.01 1.94
CA PHE A 406 10.66 17.36 3.17
C PHE A 406 9.41 16.51 2.92
N ALA A 407 9.35 15.34 3.54
CA ALA A 407 8.16 14.51 3.53
C ALA A 407 7.12 15.07 4.50
N TYR A 408 5.85 14.96 4.11
CA TYR A 408 4.70 15.25 4.96
C TYR A 408 3.86 13.96 5.04
N PRO A 409 4.29 12.97 5.84
CA PRO A 409 3.74 11.62 5.78
C PRO A 409 2.37 11.48 6.45
N TYR A 410 1.88 12.52 7.13
CA TYR A 410 0.60 12.53 7.85
C TYR A 410 -0.42 13.43 7.16
N TYR A 411 -1.71 13.13 7.33
CA TYR A 411 -2.80 13.83 6.65
C TYR A 411 -3.93 14.20 7.61
N ASP A 412 -4.34 15.47 7.60
CA ASP A 412 -5.64 15.89 8.09
C ASP A 412 -6.60 16.01 6.89
N ILE A 413 -7.66 15.20 6.91
CA ILE A 413 -8.67 15.13 5.84
C ILE A 413 -9.90 15.94 6.29
N PHE A 414 -10.14 17.07 5.63
CA PHE A 414 -11.30 17.92 5.94
C PHE A 414 -12.52 17.51 5.13
N ILE A 415 -13.60 17.20 5.84
CA ILE A 415 -14.91 16.85 5.28
C ILE A 415 -15.92 17.88 5.77
N SER A 416 -16.82 18.34 4.88
CA SER A 416 -17.87 19.28 5.26
C SER A 416 -18.90 18.62 6.15
N ASP A 417 -19.20 19.23 7.30
CA ASP A 417 -20.22 18.75 8.23
C ASP A 417 -21.62 19.32 7.93
N CYS A 418 -21.75 20.24 6.97
CA CYS A 418 -23.04 20.81 6.58
C CYS A 418 -23.17 20.96 5.06
N ASP A 419 -24.42 21.15 4.62
CA ASP A 419 -24.74 21.60 3.27
C ASP A 419 -24.54 23.11 3.18
N GLY A 420 -23.87 23.60 2.14
CA GLY A 420 -23.56 25.02 2.05
C GLY A 420 -22.86 25.42 0.77
N LYS A 421 -22.36 26.65 0.73
CA LYS A 421 -21.44 27.16 -0.29
C LYS A 421 -20.04 27.21 0.29
N PHE A 422 -19.10 26.57 -0.39
CA PHE A 422 -17.70 26.65 -0.05
C PHE A 422 -17.20 28.09 -0.15
N GLN A 423 -16.56 28.61 0.88
CA GLN A 423 -15.85 29.87 0.88
C GLN A 423 -14.36 29.57 0.92
N LYS A 424 -13.69 29.73 -0.23
CA LYS A 424 -12.26 29.50 -0.35
C LYS A 424 -11.49 30.65 0.29
N ILE A 425 -10.70 30.35 1.32
CA ILE A 425 -9.88 31.33 2.03
C ILE A 425 -8.40 31.12 1.70
N HIS A 426 -7.92 29.88 1.80
CA HIS A 426 -6.53 29.54 1.51
C HIS A 426 -6.37 28.77 0.19
N ASP A 427 -5.30 29.06 -0.53
CA ASP A 427 -4.84 28.30 -1.70
C ASP A 427 -3.97 27.10 -1.29
N MET A 428 -3.58 26.26 -2.25
CA MET A 428 -2.53 25.27 -1.99
C MET A 428 -1.22 25.99 -1.59
N GLY A 429 -0.47 25.42 -0.65
CA GLY A 429 0.72 26.07 -0.09
C GLY A 429 0.97 25.64 1.35
N THR A 430 1.63 26.48 2.13
CA THR A 430 1.88 26.24 3.56
C THR A 430 0.82 26.96 4.41
N ALA A 431 0.38 26.34 5.50
CA ALA A 431 -0.42 26.95 6.55
C ALA A 431 0.33 26.86 7.88
N THR A 432 0.11 27.84 8.74
CA THR A 432 0.56 27.84 10.14
C THR A 432 -0.63 27.66 11.08
N THR A 433 -0.37 27.19 12.31
CA THR A 433 -1.42 26.99 13.31
C THR A 433 -2.29 28.25 13.48
N GLY A 434 -3.61 28.09 13.34
CA GLY A 434 -4.59 29.15 13.44
C GLY A 434 -4.88 29.90 12.13
N ASP A 435 -4.16 29.62 11.04
CA ASP A 435 -4.51 30.18 9.73
C ASP A 435 -5.88 29.68 9.27
N SER A 436 -6.76 30.59 8.85
CA SER A 436 -8.05 30.23 8.28
C SER A 436 -7.89 29.50 6.94
N LEU A 437 -8.36 28.26 6.86
CA LEU A 437 -8.24 27.41 5.68
C LEU A 437 -9.38 27.61 4.70
N PHE A 438 -10.61 27.47 5.20
CA PHE A 438 -11.84 27.65 4.44
C PHE A 438 -13.02 27.88 5.37
N ALA A 439 -14.14 28.31 4.80
CA ALA A 439 -15.43 28.30 5.50
C ALA A 439 -16.53 27.67 4.64
N VAL A 440 -17.66 27.31 5.25
CA VAL A 440 -18.84 26.82 4.52
C VAL A 440 -20.05 27.63 4.94
N GLU A 441 -20.53 28.48 4.04
CA GLU A 441 -21.73 29.29 4.24
C GLU A 441 -22.97 28.43 4.03
N SER A 442 -23.73 28.19 5.11
CA SER A 442 -24.95 27.41 5.05
C SER A 442 -25.96 28.03 4.09
N LEU A 443 -26.66 27.19 3.32
CA LEU A 443 -27.78 27.61 2.46
C LEU A 443 -29.09 27.77 3.23
N VAL A 444 -29.08 27.51 4.54
CA VAL A 444 -30.26 27.56 5.41
C VAL A 444 -30.80 28.99 5.45
N GLU A 445 -32.11 29.15 5.22
CA GLU A 445 -32.77 30.45 5.26
C GLU A 445 -33.17 30.82 6.69
N SER A 446 -33.35 32.12 6.96
CA SER A 446 -33.80 32.59 8.28
C SER A 446 -35.18 32.06 8.68
N ALA A 447 -36.01 31.69 7.71
CA ALA A 447 -37.31 31.07 7.95
C ALA A 447 -37.18 29.64 8.51
N ASP A 448 -36.17 28.88 8.07
CA ASP A 448 -35.94 27.50 8.52
C ASP A 448 -35.48 27.49 9.98
N THR A 449 -34.50 28.35 10.31
CA THR A 449 -34.00 28.51 11.69
C THR A 449 -35.09 29.05 12.62
N GLU A 450 -35.92 29.99 12.16
CA GLU A 450 -37.05 30.49 12.95
C GLU A 450 -38.13 29.42 13.14
N SER A 451 -38.41 28.58 12.13
CA SER A 451 -39.34 27.46 12.27
C SER A 451 -38.88 26.47 13.33
N ALA A 452 -37.61 26.05 13.30
CA ALA A 452 -37.05 25.15 14.31
C ALA A 452 -37.03 25.78 15.71
N ARG A 453 -36.78 27.10 15.81
CA ARG A 453 -36.88 27.85 17.07
C ARG A 453 -38.32 27.89 17.60
N LEU A 454 -39.32 28.02 16.72
CA LEU A 454 -40.73 27.99 17.09
C LEU A 454 -41.17 26.60 17.54
N ASP A 455 -40.67 25.52 16.94
CA ASP A 455 -40.95 24.15 17.38
C ASP A 455 -40.49 23.92 18.83
N ILE A 456 -39.27 24.36 19.15
CA ILE A 456 -38.73 24.40 20.51
C ILE A 456 -39.65 25.20 21.45
N ALA A 457 -40.02 26.43 21.06
CA ALA A 457 -40.86 27.28 21.90
C ALA A 457 -42.27 26.71 22.10
N ASN A 458 -42.81 26.01 21.10
CA ASN A 458 -44.09 25.33 21.19
C ASN A 458 -44.03 24.18 22.19
N LEU A 459 -43.00 23.31 22.12
CA LEU A 459 -42.77 22.25 23.09
C LEU A 459 -42.66 22.79 24.51
N ASP A 460 -41.88 23.87 24.72
CA ASP A 460 -41.70 24.50 26.04
C ASP A 460 -43.02 25.06 26.58
N ASN A 461 -43.82 25.70 25.71
CA ASN A 461 -45.14 26.23 26.08
C ASN A 461 -46.17 25.13 26.38
N GLU A 462 -46.15 24.02 25.63
CA GLU A 462 -46.99 22.86 25.87
C GLU A 462 -46.64 22.18 27.18
N ARG A 463 -45.34 22.00 27.47
CA ARG A 463 -44.86 21.47 28.75
C ARG A 463 -45.33 22.33 29.93
N ALA A 464 -45.16 23.65 29.84
CA ALA A 464 -45.58 24.57 30.90
C ALA A 464 -47.11 24.56 31.15
N LYS A 465 -47.92 24.26 30.13
CA LYS A 465 -49.37 24.06 30.29
C LYS A 465 -49.68 22.72 30.95
N ALA A 466 -49.01 21.65 30.52
CA ALA A 466 -49.18 20.31 31.07
C ALA A 466 -48.81 20.27 32.56
N GLU A 467 -47.65 20.83 32.96
CA GLU A 467 -47.22 20.91 34.36
C GLU A 467 -48.24 21.61 35.26
N LYS A 468 -48.83 22.71 34.81
CA LYS A 468 -49.87 23.42 35.58
C LYS A 468 -51.13 22.58 35.78
N GLU A 469 -51.49 21.77 34.78
CA GLU A 469 -52.67 20.91 34.87
C GLU A 469 -52.39 19.70 35.77
N TYR A 470 -51.20 19.07 35.65
CA TYR A 470 -50.77 18.00 36.56
C TYR A 470 -50.72 18.50 38.02
N GLU A 471 -50.09 19.65 38.30
CA GLU A 471 -50.04 20.27 39.63
C GLU A 471 -51.43 20.51 40.21
N LYS A 472 -52.36 20.99 39.40
CA LYS A 472 -53.74 21.22 39.81
C LYS A 472 -54.46 19.91 40.15
N GLN A 473 -54.29 18.88 39.32
CA GLN A 473 -54.91 17.56 39.53
C GLN A 473 -54.31 16.85 40.75
N LYS A 474 -52.97 16.83 40.88
CA LYS A 474 -52.26 16.32 42.05
C LYS A 474 -52.71 16.99 43.33
N LYS A 475 -52.83 18.33 43.34
CA LYS A 475 -53.32 19.08 44.51
C LYS A 475 -54.74 18.66 44.91
N GLU A 476 -55.61 18.40 43.94
CA GLU A 476 -56.98 17.98 44.23
C GLU A 476 -57.04 16.54 44.73
N LEU A 477 -56.33 15.61 44.09
CA LEU A 477 -56.22 14.22 44.53
C LEU A 477 -55.56 14.12 45.91
N THR A 478 -54.51 14.91 46.18
CA THR A 478 -53.84 14.97 47.48
C THR A 478 -54.79 15.41 48.60
N LYS A 479 -55.74 16.32 48.34
CA LYS A 479 -56.78 16.67 49.33
C LYS A 479 -57.72 15.48 49.58
N GLN A 480 -58.06 14.72 48.55
CA GLN A 480 -58.92 13.54 48.67
C GLN A 480 -58.23 12.42 49.44
N VAL A 481 -56.94 12.17 49.17
CA VAL A 481 -56.10 11.23 49.93
C VAL A 481 -56.04 11.63 51.41
N ASN A 482 -55.81 12.90 51.72
CA ASN A 482 -55.72 13.38 53.10
C ASN A 482 -57.08 13.54 53.82
N ALA A 483 -58.19 13.42 53.10
CA ALA A 483 -59.51 13.45 53.72
C ALA A 483 -59.76 12.13 54.47
N LYS A 484 -60.16 12.22 55.75
CA LYS A 484 -60.61 11.03 56.47
C LYS A 484 -61.76 10.35 55.72
N ASP A 485 -61.70 9.03 55.61
CA ASP A 485 -62.82 8.23 55.08
C ASP A 485 -64.10 8.56 55.86
N LYS A 486 -65.12 9.03 55.14
CA LYS A 486 -66.39 9.49 55.71
C LYS A 486 -67.39 8.35 55.92
N PHE A 487 -66.99 7.12 55.60
CA PHE A 487 -67.85 5.95 55.72
C PHE A 487 -68.16 5.63 57.19
N ASN A 488 -69.45 5.59 57.53
CA ASN A 488 -69.92 5.15 58.83
C ASN A 488 -70.85 3.94 58.68
N LYS A 489 -70.35 2.77 59.07
CA LYS A 489 -71.08 1.50 58.97
C LYS A 489 -72.47 1.53 59.64
N LYS A 490 -72.66 2.30 60.71
CA LYS A 490 -73.95 2.35 61.44
C LYS A 490 -75.01 3.14 60.70
N THR A 491 -74.62 4.19 59.98
CA THR A 491 -75.57 5.13 59.35
C THR A 491 -75.66 4.96 57.83
N MET A 492 -74.68 4.33 57.19
CA MET A 492 -74.57 4.29 55.72
C MET A 492 -74.64 2.89 55.11
N ALA A 493 -74.65 1.81 55.91
CA ALA A 493 -74.57 0.44 55.39
C ALA A 493 -75.76 0.01 54.49
N SER A 494 -76.92 0.66 54.58
CA SER A 494 -78.10 0.37 53.75
C SER A 494 -78.22 1.27 52.51
N ASN A 495 -77.32 2.23 52.33
CA ASN A 495 -77.33 3.16 51.19
C ASN A 495 -76.14 2.82 50.28
N THR A 496 -76.42 2.09 49.19
CA THR A 496 -75.42 1.62 48.22
C THR A 496 -74.57 2.76 47.66
N ASP A 497 -75.18 3.90 47.32
CA ASP A 497 -74.48 5.06 46.78
C ASP A 497 -73.52 5.67 47.82
N ALA A 498 -73.93 5.72 49.09
CA ALA A 498 -73.08 6.20 50.17
C ALA A 498 -71.89 5.25 50.45
N VAL A 499 -72.10 3.94 50.35
CA VAL A 499 -71.02 2.94 50.49
C VAL A 499 -69.99 3.13 49.36
N TYR A 500 -70.46 3.21 48.11
CA TYR A 500 -69.59 3.40 46.95
C TYR A 500 -68.85 4.74 46.96
N LYS A 501 -69.49 5.80 47.46
CA LYS A 501 -68.90 7.13 47.50
C LYS A 501 -67.82 7.29 48.58
N TYR A 502 -68.02 6.70 49.75
CA TYR A 502 -67.17 7.00 50.91
C TYR A 502 -66.20 5.89 51.25
N MET A 503 -66.57 4.61 51.13
CA MET A 503 -65.69 3.52 51.57
C MET A 503 -64.44 3.43 50.67
N TYR A 504 -63.26 3.34 51.30
CA TYR A 504 -61.95 3.35 50.62
C TYR A 504 -61.78 4.53 49.68
N SER A 505 -62.41 5.69 49.96
CA SER A 505 -62.32 6.85 49.09
C SER A 505 -60.91 7.45 49.07
N SER A 506 -60.21 7.43 50.21
CA SER A 506 -58.84 7.91 50.33
C SER A 506 -57.86 6.98 49.60
N ASP A 507 -57.99 5.66 49.78
CA ASP A 507 -57.13 4.67 49.12
C ASP A 507 -57.30 4.68 47.59
N ARG A 508 -58.54 4.73 47.09
CA ARG A 508 -58.78 4.83 45.63
C ARG A 508 -58.29 6.16 45.03
N ALA A 509 -58.37 7.25 45.79
CA ALA A 509 -57.80 8.53 45.37
C ALA A 509 -56.26 8.50 45.39
N LYS A 510 -55.64 7.63 46.19
CA LYS A 510 -54.19 7.42 46.19
C LYS A 510 -53.77 6.70 44.91
N CYS A 511 -54.47 5.63 44.51
CA CYS A 511 -54.24 5.00 43.21
C CYS A 511 -54.36 5.99 42.04
N ASP A 512 -55.39 6.86 42.05
CA ASP A 512 -55.54 7.89 41.02
C ASP A 512 -54.39 8.92 41.03
N LEU A 513 -53.82 9.22 42.20
CA LEU A 513 -52.65 10.09 42.33
C LEU A 513 -51.39 9.42 41.79
N ASP A 514 -51.18 8.13 42.08
CA ASP A 514 -50.01 7.37 41.64
C ASP A 514 -50.04 7.13 40.11
N ILE A 515 -51.22 6.87 39.54
CA ILE A 515 -51.45 6.89 38.08
C ILE A 515 -51.03 8.24 37.48
N LEU A 516 -51.50 9.34 38.07
CA LEU A 516 -51.22 10.68 37.57
C LEU A 516 -49.71 11.03 37.65
N GLU A 517 -49.03 10.60 38.71
CA GLU A 517 -47.58 10.78 38.88
C GLU A 517 -46.77 9.98 37.84
N ALA A 518 -47.20 8.75 37.52
CA ALA A 518 -46.59 7.96 36.45
C ALA A 518 -46.83 8.56 35.05
N GLU A 519 -48.04 9.06 34.78
CA GLU A 519 -48.38 9.75 33.52
C GLU A 519 -47.61 11.06 33.35
N GLU A 520 -47.44 11.85 34.41
CA GLU A 520 -46.62 13.07 34.39
C GLU A 520 -45.14 12.76 34.13
N SER A 521 -44.60 11.72 34.79
CA SER A 521 -43.21 11.29 34.60
C SER A 521 -42.95 10.87 33.15
N LEU A 522 -43.87 10.10 32.54
CA LEU A 522 -43.79 9.77 31.12
C LEU A 522 -43.94 11.01 30.22
N SER A 523 -44.83 11.94 30.59
CA SER A 523 -44.98 13.21 29.87
C SER A 523 -43.71 14.06 29.92
N GLU A 524 -42.93 14.01 31.00
CA GLU A 524 -41.63 14.66 31.13
C GLU A 524 -40.58 13.99 30.26
N ALA A 525 -40.49 12.67 30.30
CA ALA A 525 -39.59 11.91 29.45
C ALA A 525 -39.82 12.20 27.95
N ARG A 526 -41.09 12.27 27.52
CA ARG A 526 -41.47 12.63 26.14
C ARG A 526 -41.03 14.04 25.79
N TYR A 527 -41.32 15.01 26.67
CA TYR A 527 -40.89 16.38 26.46
C TYR A 527 -39.36 16.48 26.32
N ASN A 528 -38.60 15.88 27.24
CA ASN A 528 -37.13 15.92 27.20
C ASN A 528 -36.57 15.29 25.92
N HIS A 529 -37.14 14.16 25.49
CA HIS A 529 -36.80 13.51 24.23
C HIS A 529 -37.05 14.42 23.02
N ASP A 530 -38.29 14.90 22.85
CA ASP A 530 -38.68 15.69 21.68
C ASP A 530 -37.95 17.04 21.64
N ARG A 531 -37.77 17.66 22.81
CA ARG A 531 -37.07 18.93 22.98
C ARG A 531 -35.58 18.82 22.65
N TYR A 532 -34.94 17.69 22.97
CA TYR A 532 -33.55 17.42 22.61
C TYR A 532 -33.37 17.36 21.09
N TYR A 533 -34.23 16.64 20.35
CA TYR A 533 -34.10 16.59 18.89
C TYR A 533 -34.48 17.88 18.19
N ALA A 534 -35.48 18.60 18.71
CA ALA A 534 -35.80 19.93 18.22
C ALA A 534 -34.58 20.87 18.39
N GLN A 535 -33.87 20.78 19.51
CA GLN A 535 -32.61 21.51 19.73
C GLN A 535 -31.53 21.08 18.75
N LEU A 536 -31.28 19.78 18.60
CA LEU A 536 -30.27 19.25 17.70
C LEU A 536 -30.51 19.69 16.25
N ASN A 537 -31.78 19.68 15.82
CA ASN A 537 -32.15 20.18 14.49
C ASN A 537 -31.90 21.68 14.35
N TYR A 538 -32.27 22.48 15.35
CA TYR A 538 -32.00 23.92 15.36
C TYR A 538 -30.50 24.22 15.30
N ASP A 539 -29.69 23.54 16.12
CA ASP A 539 -28.24 23.72 16.16
C ASP A 539 -27.58 23.33 14.83
N LYS A 540 -28.06 22.23 14.20
CA LYS A 540 -27.63 21.81 12.85
C LYS A 540 -27.95 22.86 11.79
N LEU A 541 -29.14 23.46 11.84
CA LEU A 541 -29.55 24.50 10.90
C LEU A 541 -28.75 25.80 11.09
N LEU A 542 -28.34 26.11 12.32
CA LEU A 542 -27.54 27.30 12.62
C LEU A 542 -26.09 27.21 12.14
N LYS A 543 -25.50 26.00 12.10
CA LYS A 543 -24.09 25.82 11.72
C LYS A 543 -23.82 26.42 10.33
N GLY A 544 -22.93 27.39 10.27
CA GLY A 544 -22.54 28.06 9.03
C GLY A 544 -23.44 29.24 8.62
N THR A 545 -24.44 29.61 9.43
CA THR A 545 -25.36 30.74 9.14
C THR A 545 -24.91 32.07 9.75
N GLY A 546 -24.03 32.02 10.76
CA GLY A 546 -23.46 33.20 11.38
C GLY A 546 -22.31 33.77 10.55
N SER A 547 -21.70 34.84 11.05
CA SER A 547 -20.49 35.41 10.45
C SER A 547 -19.40 35.69 11.47
N ILE A 548 -18.16 35.39 11.09
CA ILE A 548 -16.94 35.75 11.79
C ILE A 548 -16.13 36.63 10.83
N GLY A 549 -16.24 37.95 11.03
CA GLY A 549 -15.68 38.92 10.09
C GLY A 549 -16.42 38.90 8.75
N GLU A 550 -15.71 38.56 7.67
CA GLU A 550 -16.27 38.43 6.32
C GLU A 550 -16.64 36.99 5.93
N TYR A 551 -16.32 36.01 6.77
CA TYR A 551 -16.59 34.59 6.54
C TYR A 551 -17.77 34.08 7.36
N SER A 552 -18.31 32.94 6.95
CA SER A 552 -19.26 32.17 7.76
C SER A 552 -18.67 31.76 9.12
N ASP A 553 -19.51 31.55 10.12
CA ASP A 553 -19.12 31.03 11.44
C ASP A 553 -18.72 29.55 11.43
N TYR A 554 -18.94 28.83 10.32
CA TYR A 554 -18.28 27.56 10.07
C TYR A 554 -16.94 27.79 9.37
N LEU A 555 -16.04 28.44 10.08
CA LEU A 555 -14.65 28.68 9.69
C LEU A 555 -13.78 27.54 10.20
N VAL A 556 -13.00 26.94 9.31
CA VAL A 556 -12.01 25.91 9.66
C VAL A 556 -10.63 26.54 9.63
N GLU A 557 -9.93 26.45 10.75
CA GLU A 557 -8.55 26.91 10.90
C GLU A 557 -7.59 25.73 10.89
N ALA A 558 -6.34 25.98 10.52
CA ALA A 558 -5.29 24.99 10.53
C ALA A 558 -5.00 24.59 11.99
N PRO A 559 -5.19 23.32 12.37
CA PRO A 559 -4.88 22.88 13.73
C PRO A 559 -3.38 22.97 14.01
N GLU A 560 -2.57 22.74 12.98
CA GLU A 560 -1.11 22.68 13.03
C GLU A 560 -0.49 23.31 11.77
N ALA A 561 0.82 23.54 11.81
CA ALA A 561 1.56 23.92 10.63
C ALA A 561 1.70 22.74 9.65
N GLY A 562 1.47 22.99 8.36
CA GLY A 562 1.48 21.94 7.35
C GLY A 562 1.41 22.46 5.92
N ARG A 563 1.26 21.54 4.97
CA ARG A 563 1.13 21.84 3.54
C ARG A 563 -0.27 21.50 3.04
N ILE A 564 -1.00 22.48 2.55
CA ILE A 564 -2.27 22.29 1.86
C ILE A 564 -1.98 21.77 0.46
N SER A 565 -2.30 20.51 0.23
CA SER A 565 -1.99 19.77 -1.00
C SER A 565 -3.19 19.54 -1.91
N ALA A 566 -4.40 19.69 -1.37
CA ALA A 566 -5.64 19.53 -2.10
C ALA A 566 -6.64 20.62 -1.72
N VAL A 567 -7.14 21.38 -2.70
CA VAL A 567 -8.34 22.21 -2.58
C VAL A 567 -9.25 21.85 -3.74
N VAL A 568 -10.31 21.08 -3.48
CA VAL A 568 -11.06 20.40 -4.56
C VAL A 568 -12.18 21.26 -5.14
N HIS A 569 -12.69 22.20 -4.35
CA HIS A 569 -13.87 22.98 -4.71
C HIS A 569 -13.51 24.41 -5.11
N PRO A 570 -13.99 24.93 -6.27
CA PRO A 570 -13.99 26.37 -6.53
C PRO A 570 -14.80 27.15 -5.49
N ASN A 571 -14.41 28.41 -5.30
CA ASN A 571 -15.14 29.32 -4.42
C ASN A 571 -16.62 29.43 -4.81
N LEU A 572 -17.50 29.45 -3.82
CA LEU A 572 -18.96 29.48 -3.91
C LEU A 572 -19.62 28.23 -4.51
N GLU A 573 -18.89 27.13 -4.68
CA GLU A 573 -19.48 25.85 -5.07
C GLU A 573 -20.40 25.30 -3.97
N LYS A 574 -21.50 24.68 -4.36
CA LYS A 574 -22.39 24.01 -3.42
C LYS A 574 -21.77 22.71 -2.94
N LEU A 575 -21.57 22.60 -1.63
CA LEU A 575 -21.15 21.39 -0.92
C LEU A 575 -22.35 20.69 -0.31
N ARG A 576 -22.21 19.37 -0.19
CA ARG A 576 -23.08 18.58 0.68
C ARG A 576 -22.31 18.19 1.93
N LYS A 577 -23.03 17.93 3.02
CA LYS A 577 -22.47 17.22 4.17
C LYS A 577 -21.83 15.90 3.71
N GLY A 578 -20.64 15.62 4.22
CA GLY A 578 -19.82 14.48 3.81
C GLY A 578 -18.93 14.72 2.58
N SER A 579 -19.01 15.90 1.93
CA SER A 579 -18.09 16.25 0.85
C SER A 579 -16.68 16.46 1.37
N PHE A 580 -15.70 15.79 0.76
CA PHE A 580 -14.28 16.08 0.97
C PHE A 580 -13.95 17.49 0.47
N VAL A 581 -13.23 18.27 1.27
CA VAL A 581 -12.96 19.69 1.00
C VAL A 581 -11.49 19.92 0.70
N MET A 582 -10.64 19.49 1.62
CA MET A 582 -9.22 19.85 1.66
C MET A 582 -8.40 18.75 2.36
N THR A 583 -7.12 18.63 1.96
CA THR A 583 -6.11 17.87 2.69
C THR A 583 -5.03 18.83 3.17
N LEU A 584 -4.66 18.71 4.45
CA LEU A 584 -3.46 19.31 5.03
C LEU A 584 -2.48 18.19 5.36
N GLU A 585 -1.32 18.20 4.71
CA GLU A 585 -0.23 17.26 5.00
C GLU A 585 0.65 17.81 6.13
N LYS A 586 1.08 16.95 7.05
CA LYS A 586 1.90 17.33 8.22
C LYS A 586 3.23 16.58 8.23
N ARG A 587 4.28 17.25 8.73
CA ARG A 587 5.63 16.66 8.84
C ARG A 587 5.74 15.67 9.98
N PHE A 588 5.12 15.99 11.11
CA PHE A 588 5.17 15.20 12.35
C PHE A 588 3.75 14.89 12.83
N LYS A 589 3.62 13.86 13.67
CA LYS A 589 2.38 13.47 14.32
C LYS A 589 2.32 14.13 15.69
N GLU A 590 1.27 14.87 16.02
CA GLU A 590 1.08 15.36 17.38
C GLU A 590 0.66 14.24 18.35
N PRO A 591 1.14 14.27 19.62
CA PRO A 591 2.12 15.19 20.21
C PRO A 591 3.58 14.72 20.06
N ASP A 592 3.84 13.77 19.16
CA ASP A 592 5.11 13.07 18.98
C ASP A 592 6.10 13.89 18.14
N GLU A 593 6.39 15.12 18.58
CA GLU A 593 7.52 15.95 18.10
C GLU A 593 8.90 15.29 18.34
N LYS A 594 8.93 14.00 18.73
CA LYS A 594 10.11 13.17 19.00
C LYS A 594 10.43 12.19 17.87
N ASN A 595 9.99 12.42 16.64
CA ASN A 595 10.64 11.74 15.52
C ASN A 595 12.11 12.17 15.52
N GLU A 596 13.02 11.24 15.89
CA GLU A 596 14.45 11.52 16.05
C GLU A 596 15.12 11.91 14.73
N HIS A 597 14.45 11.68 13.58
CA HIS A 597 15.02 11.78 12.25
C HIS A 597 14.07 12.47 11.26
N GLU A 598 14.63 13.38 10.46
CA GLU A 598 13.92 14.05 9.37
C GLU A 598 13.64 13.09 8.21
N ARG A 599 12.44 13.19 7.63
CA ARG A 599 12.04 12.38 6.48
C ARG A 599 12.01 13.24 5.22
N LEU A 600 12.63 12.74 4.15
CA LEU A 600 12.69 13.41 2.85
C LEU A 600 11.87 12.67 1.80
N PHE A 601 11.27 13.46 0.94
CA PHE A 601 10.49 13.06 -0.20
C PHE A 601 11.34 13.25 -1.47
N VAL A 602 11.62 12.18 -2.23
CA VAL A 602 12.41 12.26 -3.47
C VAL A 602 11.57 11.89 -4.69
N LEU A 603 11.53 12.81 -5.65
CA LEU A 603 10.89 12.65 -6.94
C LEU A 603 11.96 12.36 -8.00
N VAL A 604 11.73 11.34 -8.83
CA VAL A 604 12.59 11.04 -9.97
C VAL A 604 11.76 11.19 -11.24
N SER A 605 12.10 12.21 -12.05
CA SER A 605 11.45 12.49 -13.33
C SER A 605 12.17 11.78 -14.47
N THR A 606 11.46 11.49 -15.56
CA THR A 606 12.07 11.02 -16.82
C THR A 606 12.27 12.11 -17.86
N THR A 607 11.78 13.34 -17.61
CA THR A 607 11.98 14.49 -18.51
C THR A 607 12.09 15.81 -17.73
N GLY A 608 12.80 16.80 -18.29
CA GLY A 608 12.92 18.15 -17.71
C GLY A 608 14.06 18.30 -16.68
N LYS A 609 14.02 19.37 -15.88
CA LYS A 609 14.86 19.46 -14.66
C LYS A 609 14.47 18.28 -13.76
N GLY A 610 15.43 17.47 -13.33
CA GLY A 610 15.17 16.25 -12.54
C GLY A 610 15.04 14.97 -13.34
N ALA A 611 15.30 15.03 -14.65
CA ALA A 611 15.56 13.84 -15.43
C ALA A 611 16.82 13.14 -14.93
N ILE A 612 16.78 11.81 -14.83
CA ILE A 612 17.94 10.99 -14.47
C ILE A 612 19.08 11.34 -15.44
N LYS A 613 20.19 11.87 -14.92
CA LYS A 613 21.36 12.26 -15.73
C LYS A 613 22.09 11.02 -16.27
N ASP A 614 22.01 9.91 -15.53
CA ASP A 614 22.61 8.63 -15.86
C ASP A 614 21.54 7.63 -16.33
N ASN A 615 21.85 6.72 -17.25
CA ASN A 615 20.88 5.76 -17.82
C ASN A 615 20.38 4.67 -16.83
N VAL A 616 20.34 4.97 -15.52
CA VAL A 616 19.89 4.09 -14.45
C VAL A 616 18.39 4.31 -14.23
N ASN A 617 17.56 3.47 -14.86
CA ASN A 617 16.11 3.49 -14.65
C ASN A 617 15.77 2.96 -13.24
N GLY A 618 15.16 3.77 -12.36
CA GLY A 618 14.55 3.24 -11.13
C GLY A 618 14.42 4.22 -9.97
N THR A 619 14.09 3.65 -8.80
CA THR A 619 14.08 4.29 -7.48
C THR A 619 15.15 3.64 -6.62
N ALA A 620 15.49 4.27 -5.49
CA ALA A 620 16.07 3.52 -4.38
C ALA A 620 15.16 2.33 -4.03
N LYS A 621 15.77 1.19 -3.66
CA LYS A 621 15.03 0.04 -3.17
C LYS A 621 14.71 0.25 -1.68
N LEU A 622 13.59 -0.31 -1.24
CA LEU A 622 13.23 -0.28 0.17
C LEU A 622 14.36 -0.88 1.02
N GLY A 623 14.78 -0.18 2.06
CA GLY A 623 15.91 -0.54 2.91
C GLY A 623 17.30 -0.15 2.39
N ALA A 624 17.42 0.33 1.15
CA ALA A 624 18.71 0.73 0.58
C ALA A 624 19.22 2.06 1.16
N GLU A 625 20.54 2.18 1.25
CA GLU A 625 21.22 3.41 1.64
C GLU A 625 21.13 4.45 0.50
N VAL A 626 21.03 5.72 0.91
CA VAL A 626 21.04 6.88 0.01
C VAL A 626 22.01 7.92 0.54
N THR A 627 22.50 8.78 -0.35
CA THR A 627 23.44 9.85 0.02
C THR A 627 22.99 11.17 -0.58
N LEU A 628 22.72 12.15 0.27
CA LEU A 628 22.54 13.52 -0.18
C LEU A 628 23.90 14.22 -0.24
N LYS A 629 24.18 14.92 -1.32
CA LYS A 629 25.42 15.68 -1.52
C LYS A 629 25.12 17.13 -1.88
N LYS A 630 25.88 18.04 -1.29
CA LYS A 630 25.83 19.46 -1.65
C LYS A 630 27.25 20.01 -1.80
N GLU A 631 27.52 20.58 -2.96
CA GLU A 631 28.77 21.29 -3.24
C GLU A 631 28.60 22.77 -2.87
N ASN A 632 29.57 23.34 -2.15
CA ASN A 632 29.59 24.77 -1.84
C ASN A 632 30.38 25.57 -2.90
N ASP A 633 30.34 26.91 -2.82
CA ASP A 633 31.06 27.81 -3.75
C ASP A 633 32.58 27.58 -3.82
N LYS A 634 33.17 26.86 -2.86
CA LYS A 634 34.60 26.51 -2.80
C LYS A 634 34.90 25.11 -3.34
N HIS A 635 33.92 24.42 -3.93
CA HIS A 635 34.00 23.04 -4.41
C HIS A 635 34.25 22.01 -3.28
N GLU A 636 33.83 22.32 -2.06
CA GLU A 636 33.82 21.35 -0.96
C GLU A 636 32.46 20.64 -0.95
N ILE A 637 32.47 19.31 -0.89
CA ILE A 637 31.26 18.48 -0.88
C ILE A 637 30.92 18.12 0.55
N LYS A 638 29.74 18.52 1.01
CA LYS A 638 29.11 18.02 2.24
C LYS A 638 28.16 16.88 1.89
N THR A 639 28.14 15.83 2.73
CA THR A 639 27.35 14.62 2.50
C THR A 639 26.54 14.26 3.74
N TRP A 640 25.32 13.77 3.53
CA TRP A 640 24.45 13.23 4.57
C TRP A 640 23.94 11.86 4.14
N LYS A 641 23.75 10.97 5.11
CA LYS A 641 23.25 9.62 4.86
C LYS A 641 21.78 9.48 5.24
N GLY A 642 21.12 8.55 4.58
CA GLY A 642 19.77 8.15 4.92
C GLY A 642 19.45 6.76 4.39
N LYS A 643 18.24 6.31 4.68
CA LYS A 643 17.72 5.01 4.25
C LYS A 643 16.36 5.17 3.59
N CYS A 644 16.14 4.46 2.49
CA CYS A 644 14.83 4.41 1.85
C CYS A 644 13.84 3.62 2.72
N ILE A 645 12.79 4.27 3.22
CA ILE A 645 11.77 3.69 4.14
C ILE A 645 10.40 3.50 3.49
N GLY A 646 10.18 4.07 2.31
CA GLY A 646 8.95 3.85 1.56
C GLY A 646 9.13 4.12 0.08
N ILE A 647 8.34 3.44 -0.75
CA ILE A 647 8.42 3.53 -2.21
C ILE A 647 7.03 3.76 -2.79
N ASN A 648 6.98 4.27 -4.02
CA ASN A 648 5.73 4.50 -4.73
C ASN A 648 4.91 3.22 -4.86
N GLY A 649 3.59 3.34 -4.69
CA GLY A 649 2.69 2.25 -5.05
C GLY A 649 2.68 1.99 -6.56
N ASP A 650 2.56 0.73 -6.96
CA ASP A 650 2.35 0.33 -8.34
C ASP A 650 0.99 -0.36 -8.47
N LYS A 651 0.11 0.19 -9.30
CA LYS A 651 -1.24 -0.37 -9.55
C LYS A 651 -1.20 -1.77 -10.18
N ASN A 652 -0.05 -2.17 -10.71
CA ASN A 652 0.16 -3.49 -11.27
C ASN A 652 0.95 -4.42 -10.35
N ARG A 653 1.42 -3.98 -9.18
CA ARG A 653 2.05 -4.84 -8.15
C ARG A 653 0.97 -5.27 -7.15
N TYR A 654 0.63 -6.56 -7.17
CA TYR A 654 -0.41 -7.14 -6.33
C TYR A 654 0.17 -7.92 -5.17
N CYS A 655 -0.39 -7.76 -3.98
CA CYS A 655 -0.13 -8.61 -2.82
C CYS A 655 -1.24 -9.66 -2.72
N LEU A 656 -0.86 -10.94 -2.69
CA LEU A 656 -1.78 -12.08 -2.70
C LEU A 656 -1.62 -12.88 -1.41
N PHE A 657 -2.71 -13.03 -0.65
CA PHE A 657 -2.72 -13.72 0.64
C PHE A 657 -4.12 -14.21 1.01
N THR A 658 -4.18 -15.07 2.03
CA THR A 658 -5.42 -15.57 2.63
C THR A 658 -5.51 -15.11 4.08
N ARG A 659 -6.64 -14.52 4.47
CA ARG A 659 -6.96 -14.09 5.85
C ARG A 659 -8.40 -14.50 6.15
N ASP A 660 -8.65 -15.08 7.32
CA ASP A 660 -9.98 -15.53 7.75
C ASP A 660 -10.72 -16.39 6.71
N ASP A 661 -10.03 -17.39 6.15
CA ASP A 661 -10.52 -18.29 5.09
C ASP A 661 -10.94 -17.60 3.77
N LYS A 662 -10.58 -16.33 3.58
CA LYS A 662 -10.85 -15.56 2.36
C LYS A 662 -9.54 -15.09 1.72
N THR A 663 -9.47 -15.26 0.40
CA THR A 663 -8.31 -14.86 -0.40
C THR A 663 -8.50 -13.46 -0.95
N TYR A 664 -7.44 -12.66 -0.87
CA TYR A 664 -7.39 -11.27 -1.31
C TYR A 664 -6.24 -11.03 -2.29
N SER A 665 -6.45 -10.10 -3.22
CA SER A 665 -5.42 -9.58 -4.10
C SER A 665 -5.53 -8.06 -4.13
N THR A 666 -4.61 -7.42 -3.42
CA THR A 666 -4.64 -5.98 -3.14
C THR A 666 -3.54 -5.23 -3.87
N PHE A 667 -3.68 -3.92 -4.01
CA PHE A 667 -2.71 -3.07 -4.73
C PHE A 667 -2.57 -1.70 -4.06
N SER A 668 -1.43 -1.06 -4.24
CA SER A 668 -1.21 0.34 -3.85
C SER A 668 -1.27 1.25 -5.06
N ALA A 669 -1.89 2.42 -4.91
CA ALA A 669 -1.81 3.47 -5.93
C ALA A 669 -0.51 4.27 -5.77
N PRO A 670 0.06 4.83 -6.86
CA PRO A 670 1.17 5.75 -6.74
C PRO A 670 0.74 7.01 -5.99
N PHE A 671 1.66 7.61 -5.24
CA PHE A 671 1.41 8.81 -4.44
C PHE A 671 0.91 9.94 -5.37
N THR A 672 1.72 10.39 -6.33
CA THR A 672 1.34 11.50 -7.21
C THR A 672 1.04 11.06 -8.66
N LYS A 673 -0.03 11.61 -9.26
CA LYS A 673 -0.30 11.44 -10.70
C LYS A 673 0.84 12.04 -11.52
N ASN A 674 1.37 11.26 -12.48
CA ASN A 674 2.42 11.65 -13.44
C ASN A 674 3.86 11.69 -12.89
N VAL A 675 4.11 11.14 -11.70
CA VAL A 675 5.47 10.86 -11.23
C VAL A 675 5.79 9.40 -11.51
N GLN A 676 6.89 9.14 -12.23
CA GLN A 676 7.25 7.77 -12.62
C GLN A 676 7.85 6.99 -11.44
N TYR A 677 8.68 7.65 -10.63
CA TYR A 677 9.45 7.04 -9.55
C TYR A 677 9.51 8.00 -8.38
N GLN A 678 9.24 7.47 -7.19
CA GLN A 678 8.99 8.27 -5.99
C GLN A 678 9.32 7.43 -4.75
N PHE A 679 10.06 7.98 -3.79
CA PHE A 679 10.39 7.27 -2.55
C PHE A 679 10.62 8.22 -1.37
N CYS A 680 10.44 7.69 -0.16
CA CYS A 680 10.61 8.38 1.11
C CYS A 680 11.89 7.87 1.78
N ILE A 681 12.65 8.79 2.36
CA ILE A 681 13.94 8.55 3.01
C ILE A 681 13.84 9.02 4.45
N GLU A 682 14.39 8.24 5.37
CA GLU A 682 14.69 8.69 6.72
C GLU A 682 16.18 9.05 6.79
N MET A 683 16.49 10.27 7.22
CA MET A 683 17.86 10.78 7.30
C MET A 683 18.50 10.37 8.62
N GLU A 684 19.73 9.87 8.58
CA GLU A 684 20.49 9.53 9.79
C GLU A 684 20.94 10.80 10.55
N ASP A 685 21.15 11.88 9.79
CA ASP A 685 21.63 13.17 10.28
C ASP A 685 20.51 14.22 10.24
N ASP A 686 20.54 15.17 11.17
CA ASP A 686 19.69 16.37 11.13
C ASP A 686 19.92 17.13 9.82
N ILE A 687 18.82 17.49 9.17
CA ILE A 687 18.86 18.22 7.90
C ILE A 687 17.92 19.42 7.91
N THR A 688 18.35 20.52 7.31
CA THR A 688 17.56 21.75 7.20
C THR A 688 17.14 22.04 5.76
N GLU A 689 16.18 22.94 5.57
CA GLU A 689 15.79 23.44 4.23
C GLU A 689 16.97 24.03 3.45
N ALA A 690 17.94 24.65 4.14
CA ALA A 690 19.14 25.18 3.52
C ALA A 690 20.08 24.07 3.03
N ASP A 691 20.08 22.90 3.67
CA ASP A 691 20.92 21.77 3.30
C ASP A 691 20.41 21.08 2.04
N ILE A 692 19.09 20.88 1.90
CA ILE A 692 18.49 20.23 0.71
C ILE A 692 18.44 21.14 -0.52
N LYS A 693 18.44 22.47 -0.35
CA LYS A 693 18.42 23.40 -1.47
C LYS A 693 19.68 23.24 -2.32
N GLU A 694 19.51 22.95 -3.62
CA GLU A 694 20.59 22.70 -4.59
C GLU A 694 21.45 21.47 -4.26
N ALA A 695 20.94 20.57 -3.41
CA ALA A 695 21.58 19.29 -3.16
C ALA A 695 21.15 18.24 -4.20
N GLU A 696 22.00 17.25 -4.39
CA GLU A 696 21.76 16.10 -5.26
C GLU A 696 21.68 14.84 -4.39
N MET A 697 20.57 14.11 -4.49
CA MET A 697 20.40 12.80 -3.86
C MET A 697 20.93 11.73 -4.80
N GLU A 698 21.92 10.98 -4.36
CA GLU A 698 22.41 9.76 -5.01
C GLU A 698 21.82 8.52 -4.34
N PHE A 699 21.44 7.54 -5.14
CA PHE A 699 20.90 6.26 -4.68
C PHE A 699 21.34 5.13 -5.59
N TYR A 700 21.35 3.91 -5.07
CA TYR A 700 21.61 2.72 -5.88
C TYR A 700 20.35 2.28 -6.62
N GLY A 701 20.38 2.31 -7.95
CA GLY A 701 19.35 1.69 -8.79
C GLY A 701 19.55 0.19 -8.91
N THR A 702 20.82 -0.22 -9.00
CA THR A 702 21.28 -1.61 -8.89
C THR A 702 22.41 -1.68 -7.86
N GLU A 703 22.35 -2.62 -6.93
CA GLU A 703 23.42 -2.91 -5.98
C GLU A 703 23.48 -4.42 -5.74
N MET A 704 24.59 -5.04 -6.09
CA MET A 704 24.84 -6.47 -5.91
C MET A 704 26.11 -6.64 -5.09
N HIS A 705 26.01 -7.36 -3.97
CA HIS A 705 27.12 -7.50 -3.03
C HIS A 705 28.04 -8.67 -3.35
N LYS A 706 29.35 -8.39 -3.37
CA LYS A 706 30.45 -9.36 -3.58
C LYS A 706 30.19 -10.32 -4.74
N VAL A 707 29.90 -9.78 -5.90
CA VAL A 707 29.80 -10.53 -7.16
C VAL A 707 31.15 -10.59 -7.87
N VAL A 708 31.33 -11.54 -8.79
CA VAL A 708 32.60 -11.68 -9.52
C VAL A 708 32.77 -10.52 -10.48
N THR A 709 33.75 -9.65 -10.24
CA THR A 709 33.99 -8.47 -11.09
C THR A 709 35.40 -8.45 -11.65
N VAL A 710 35.53 -7.79 -12.80
CA VAL A 710 36.82 -7.44 -13.41
C VAL A 710 36.79 -5.99 -13.87
N PRO A 711 37.93 -5.30 -14.00
CA PRO A 711 37.98 -4.00 -14.65
C PRO A 711 37.35 -4.07 -16.03
N SER A 712 36.44 -3.15 -16.37
CA SER A 712 35.71 -3.18 -17.64
C SER A 712 36.64 -3.19 -18.86
N VAL A 713 37.84 -2.62 -18.71
CA VAL A 713 38.89 -2.62 -19.74
C VAL A 713 39.45 -4.03 -20.04
N ALA A 714 39.38 -4.97 -19.09
CA ALA A 714 39.85 -6.35 -19.28
C ALA A 714 38.91 -7.15 -20.20
N VAL A 715 37.63 -6.79 -20.24
CA VAL A 715 36.62 -7.45 -21.08
C VAL A 715 36.74 -6.96 -22.52
N LYS A 716 36.88 -7.90 -23.46
CA LYS A 716 36.93 -7.65 -24.90
C LYS A 716 35.69 -8.22 -25.56
N VAL A 717 35.31 -7.65 -26.70
CA VAL A 717 34.15 -8.06 -27.49
C VAL A 717 34.58 -8.58 -28.86
N GLU A 718 33.95 -9.66 -29.30
CA GLU A 718 34.07 -10.21 -30.64
C GLU A 718 32.68 -10.27 -31.28
N THR A 719 32.46 -9.47 -32.33
CA THR A 719 31.19 -9.45 -33.05
C THR A 719 31.16 -10.57 -34.09
N ASN A 720 30.14 -11.43 -34.02
CA ASN A 720 29.92 -12.48 -35.02
C ASN A 720 29.46 -11.89 -36.37
N GLN A 721 30.39 -11.73 -37.32
CA GLN A 721 30.14 -11.16 -38.66
C GLN A 721 29.25 -12.02 -39.57
N LEU A 722 28.86 -13.24 -39.16
CA LEU A 722 28.03 -14.17 -39.94
C LEU A 722 26.58 -14.28 -39.42
N SER A 723 26.23 -13.59 -38.33
CA SER A 723 24.84 -13.51 -37.87
C SER A 723 24.05 -12.55 -38.76
N ALA A 724 22.86 -12.95 -39.22
CA ALA A 724 22.06 -12.17 -40.17
C ALA A 724 21.58 -10.80 -39.62
N ASP A 725 21.78 -10.54 -38.32
CA ASP A 725 21.35 -9.32 -37.62
C ASP A 725 22.43 -8.67 -36.72
N ASN A 726 23.69 -9.09 -36.78
CA ASN A 726 24.80 -8.57 -35.96
C ASN A 726 24.55 -8.63 -34.43
N SER A 727 23.76 -9.58 -33.91
CA SER A 727 23.27 -9.55 -32.52
C SER A 727 24.01 -10.41 -31.49
N ASP A 728 25.01 -11.19 -31.89
CA ASP A 728 25.76 -12.08 -30.98
C ASP A 728 27.18 -11.55 -30.72
N ASP A 729 27.28 -10.44 -29.97
CA ASP A 729 28.56 -10.04 -29.37
C ASP A 729 28.99 -11.07 -28.33
N LYS A 730 30.18 -11.65 -28.51
CA LYS A 730 30.80 -12.57 -27.54
C LYS A 730 31.82 -11.83 -26.71
N TYR A 731 31.73 -11.94 -25.40
CA TYR A 731 32.67 -11.32 -24.49
C TYR A 731 33.75 -12.33 -24.09
N TYR A 732 34.99 -11.86 -23.97
CA TYR A 732 36.11 -12.69 -23.54
C TYR A 732 37.13 -11.86 -22.76
N VAL A 733 37.92 -12.56 -21.95
CA VAL A 733 39.09 -12.03 -21.26
C VAL A 733 40.34 -12.78 -21.68
N TRP A 734 41.50 -12.15 -21.50
CA TRP A 734 42.78 -12.83 -21.62
C TRP A 734 43.15 -13.37 -20.25
N LYS A 735 42.87 -14.66 -20.02
CA LYS A 735 43.16 -15.36 -18.76
C LYS A 735 44.60 -15.89 -18.80
N ILE A 736 45.29 -15.84 -17.66
CA ILE A 736 46.60 -16.45 -17.46
C ILE A 736 46.37 -17.80 -16.78
N GLU A 737 46.73 -18.87 -17.47
CA GLU A 737 46.56 -20.24 -17.01
C GLU A 737 47.89 -20.97 -17.18
N ASP A 738 48.48 -21.43 -16.07
CA ASP A 738 49.81 -22.04 -16.00
C ASP A 738 50.94 -21.24 -16.69
N GLY A 739 50.81 -19.91 -16.72
CA GLY A 739 51.78 -18.99 -17.33
C GLY A 739 51.58 -18.77 -18.83
N GLU A 740 50.62 -19.44 -19.47
CA GLU A 740 50.18 -19.18 -20.84
C GLU A 740 49.00 -18.17 -20.85
N ILE A 741 48.94 -17.33 -21.88
CA ILE A 741 47.83 -16.38 -22.09
C ILE A 741 46.80 -17.06 -22.98
N VAL A 742 45.63 -17.34 -22.43
CA VAL A 742 44.53 -18.01 -23.12
C VAL A 742 43.33 -17.07 -23.27
N LYS A 743 42.60 -17.25 -24.37
CA LYS A 743 41.33 -16.55 -24.59
C LYS A 743 40.21 -17.32 -23.90
N GLU A 744 39.60 -16.70 -22.88
CA GLU A 744 38.51 -17.29 -22.10
C GLU A 744 37.22 -16.51 -22.36
N TYR A 745 36.19 -17.18 -22.88
CA TYR A 745 34.89 -16.52 -23.08
C TYR A 745 34.15 -16.37 -21.76
N VAL A 746 33.52 -15.21 -21.57
CA VAL A 746 32.79 -14.85 -20.36
C VAL A 746 31.38 -14.39 -20.70
N GLU A 747 30.43 -14.66 -19.81
CA GLU A 747 29.11 -14.05 -19.84
C GLU A 747 29.08 -12.89 -18.86
N ILE A 748 28.57 -11.74 -19.30
CA ILE A 748 28.60 -10.51 -18.50
C ILE A 748 27.19 -10.04 -18.16
N TYR A 749 27.05 -9.40 -17.02
CA TYR A 749 25.83 -8.70 -16.65
C TYR A 749 25.64 -7.46 -17.54
N PRO A 750 24.47 -7.28 -18.17
CA PRO A 750 24.20 -6.12 -19.02
C PRO A 750 24.01 -4.86 -18.16
N SER A 751 25.07 -4.07 -18.02
CA SER A 751 25.03 -2.77 -17.33
C SER A 751 24.28 -1.72 -18.16
N SER A 752 23.44 -0.91 -17.52
CA SER A 752 22.75 0.22 -18.17
C SER A 752 23.63 1.47 -18.29
N SER A 753 24.76 1.49 -17.58
CA SER A 753 25.70 2.61 -17.50
C SER A 753 27.15 2.14 -17.71
N ALA A 754 28.04 3.07 -18.07
CA ALA A 754 29.47 2.75 -18.19
C ALA A 754 30.09 2.69 -16.79
N THR A 755 30.40 1.49 -16.32
CA THR A 755 31.02 1.24 -15.01
C THR A 755 32.52 0.94 -15.16
N GLY A 756 33.30 1.24 -14.11
CA GLY A 756 34.74 0.91 -14.07
C GLY A 756 35.04 -0.59 -13.96
N SER A 757 34.04 -1.39 -13.56
CA SER A 757 34.09 -2.84 -13.41
C SER A 757 32.89 -3.52 -14.04
N THR A 758 33.10 -4.65 -14.70
CA THR A 758 32.04 -5.51 -15.25
C THR A 758 31.76 -6.67 -14.30
N TYR A 759 30.48 -6.92 -14.00
CA TYR A 759 30.06 -8.15 -13.33
C TYR A 759 30.04 -9.32 -14.33
N ILE A 760 30.80 -10.36 -14.02
CA ILE A 760 30.89 -11.61 -14.78
C ILE A 760 29.94 -12.66 -14.20
N LEU A 761 29.00 -13.12 -15.01
CA LEU A 761 28.00 -14.14 -14.66
C LEU A 761 28.56 -15.56 -14.78
N ASN A 762 29.45 -15.79 -15.74
CA ASN A 762 30.05 -17.10 -16.01
C ASN A 762 31.39 -16.98 -16.75
N GLY A 763 32.26 -17.98 -16.61
CA GLY A 763 33.50 -18.16 -17.40
C GLY A 763 34.81 -17.95 -16.65
N ILE A 764 34.81 -17.23 -15.53
CA ILE A 764 35.97 -17.06 -14.64
C ILE A 764 35.53 -17.09 -13.17
N GLU A 765 36.47 -17.40 -12.28
CA GLU A 765 36.24 -17.53 -10.84
C GLU A 765 37.16 -16.59 -10.04
N PRO A 766 36.79 -16.22 -8.80
CA PRO A 766 37.69 -15.49 -7.91
C PRO A 766 39.04 -16.21 -7.75
N GLY A 767 40.14 -15.47 -7.88
CA GLY A 767 41.51 -16.00 -7.90
C GLY A 767 42.08 -16.28 -9.29
N ASP A 768 41.24 -16.31 -10.33
CA ASP A 768 41.73 -16.33 -11.71
C ASP A 768 42.55 -15.06 -12.01
N LYS A 769 43.54 -15.16 -12.90
CA LYS A 769 44.33 -14.02 -13.34
C LYS A 769 43.95 -13.61 -14.76
N VAL A 770 43.69 -12.33 -14.97
CA VAL A 770 43.35 -11.77 -16.29
C VAL A 770 44.23 -10.57 -16.63
N LEU A 771 44.40 -10.28 -17.92
CA LEU A 771 45.10 -9.07 -18.38
C LEU A 771 44.12 -7.90 -18.56
N LYS A 772 44.51 -6.71 -18.10
CA LYS A 772 43.73 -5.47 -18.25
C LYS A 772 44.22 -4.54 -19.36
#